data_AF-A0A9W4SZY2-F1
#
_entry.id   AF-A0A9W4SZY2-F1
#
_cell.length_a   1.000
_cell.length_b   1.000
_cell.length_c   1.000
_cell.angle_alpha   90.00
_cell.angle_beta   90.00
_cell.angle_gamma   90.00
#
_symmetry.space_group_name_H-M   'P 1'
#
loop_
_entity.id
_entity.type
_entity.pdbx_description
1 polymer ?
#
loop_
_entity_poly.entity_id
_entity_poly.type
_entity_poly.pdbx_seq_one_letter_code
_entity_poly.pdbx_strand_id
1 'polypeptide(L)'
;IELPLKYKIKLEKIPILEKAASDLLIERNKLIAERDARPNITSKDYGKAIKDKEREKEAQELENAEGEDVIGEECTNIIGKTRDNFLNELSIKYLFNKVLALNGKKISLKEVENFQTTSEENINICFSTIQGLHSHLNTPRENSLTYEDFQEQKIVLISDEAHHINVETKAKVQTNTGGEITISGQISQEEKEEIANPQNVLLEFTATVDFNNPNILKKYAGRLIYDYPLKKFREDGYSKEVKVMQTDAGLFDRALQAVLLSQYRRKIFEKNKLVIKPVILFKSKTINESKVFEEEFIKGIRNLTAKKLSEISASAQDDTLKKVFEYLENNKISLENFVIELQEDFSSKKTISVNSKEESVEKQILVNTLEGFHNECRVIFAVDKLNEEAQLIGRGARYCPFKTDDFDNAYQRKYDRDIQNEMRICEELYYHSTYNPRYIQELTSVLVKTGIIPERAVEKKLFVKKDFKNTKFYKTGFLFLNEKEKYSRKDVFELPSSKYFPNLDTLDEFISQKEYLGDIKIVVSGLANQLEQPLTPDEELTIISDKVLNFATDNENKERELGKSMKDVSETNIYLDISSKPWYVFDDCFGTSEEKHFVKYIDKIYDKLQEKYDEIYLVRNERFFKLYTFEDGSSLEPDYILFLQQKNSPRSFHYQIFVEPKVILTNQAPYQQVLSHGFVVDEKGQKMSKSLGNVIDPEEIINKFGADVLRLWVVSSDFTKEIKVSTSILEKVQENYQKIRNTLRFLLGNLTNLPPELKSEKDLEKNLSLVDYYTLHQLEKLVKESEQNYTKYNFTPIYSSLLNFCINDLSSFYLDISKDNLYCDPISSPRRKQIITTFYYLLGGLLKVISPILPYLAEEIYQNIPFQFGFAGQESVYLANFSFTIDFPNNFEKKLEIINNLFFPLRQDIFQALEKARQEKTITANNQAKLTIYLKKKEQLDYSELNLVELLGVAELKFQEKSKEKMHEGKLCFVYVEKTEKERCLRCRS
;
A
#
# COMPACT_ATOMS: atom_id res chain seq x y z
N ILE A 1 6.33 -12.08 20.07
CA ILE A 1 5.53 -12.40 21.27
C ILE A 1 4.19 -11.70 21.07
N GLU A 2 3.25 -12.35 20.40
CA GLU A 2 1.89 -11.83 20.30
C GLU A 2 1.11 -12.38 21.49
N LEU A 3 0.59 -11.48 22.34
CA LEU A 3 -0.25 -11.86 23.46
C LEU A 3 -1.61 -12.32 22.91
N PRO A 4 -2.18 -13.43 23.40
CA PRO A 4 -3.52 -13.85 22.99
C PRO A 4 -4.54 -12.81 23.44
N LEU A 5 -5.33 -12.31 22.48
CA LEU A 5 -6.39 -11.34 22.71
C LEU A 5 -7.43 -11.92 23.67
N LYS A 6 -7.87 -11.13 24.65
CA LYS A 6 -9.07 -11.46 25.41
C LYS A 6 -10.29 -10.98 24.63
N TYR A 7 -11.32 -11.81 24.60
CA TYR A 7 -12.59 -11.48 23.99
C TYR A 7 -13.63 -11.29 25.09
N LYS A 8 -14.32 -10.15 25.06
CA LYS A 8 -15.43 -9.86 25.95
C LYS A 8 -16.70 -9.75 25.12
N ILE A 9 -17.75 -10.44 25.55
CA ILE A 9 -19.10 -10.21 25.03
C ILE A 9 -19.68 -9.05 25.82
N LYS A 10 -19.98 -7.95 25.13
CA LYS A 10 -20.57 -6.76 25.72
C LYS A 10 -22.06 -6.70 25.37
N LEU A 11 -22.86 -6.28 26.35
CA LEU A 11 -24.27 -5.97 26.19
C LEU A 11 -24.41 -4.45 26.14
N GLU A 12 -24.89 -3.90 25.02
CA GLU A 12 -25.11 -2.46 24.89
C GLU A 12 -26.60 -2.14 24.85
N LYS A 13 -27.04 -1.14 25.63
CA LYS A 13 -28.45 -0.71 25.72
C LYS A 13 -28.76 0.33 24.65
N ILE A 14 -29.92 0.22 24.01
CA ILE A 14 -30.40 1.22 23.04
C ILE A 14 -31.00 2.42 23.83
N PRO A 15 -30.70 3.70 23.49
CA PRO A 15 -30.83 4.82 24.44
C PRO A 15 -32.27 5.18 24.87
N ILE A 16 -32.36 5.75 26.08
CA ILE A 16 -33.50 6.58 26.55
C ILE A 16 -33.02 8.03 26.58
N LEU A 17 -33.68 8.92 25.84
CA LEU A 17 -33.47 10.36 25.98
C LEU A 17 -34.16 10.85 27.26
N GLU A 18 -33.40 11.18 28.33
CA GLU A 18 -33.70 12.32 29.23
C GLU A 18 -32.63 12.62 30.31
N LYS A 19 -32.48 13.92 30.62
CA LYS A 19 -31.53 14.59 31.53
C LYS A 19 -31.62 14.15 33.00
N ALA A 20 -30.48 13.94 33.66
CA ALA A 20 -30.37 14.12 35.12
C ALA A 20 -28.94 14.51 35.56
N ALA A 21 -28.74 15.80 35.83
CA ALA A 21 -27.57 16.35 36.51
C ALA A 21 -28.05 17.14 37.74
N SER A 22 -28.04 16.54 38.92
CA SER A 22 -28.28 17.27 40.17
C SER A 22 -27.58 16.63 41.37
N ASP A 23 -27.45 15.30 41.42
CA ASP A 23 -27.01 14.63 42.64
C ASP A 23 -25.47 14.57 42.82
N LEU A 24 -24.68 14.75 41.76
CA LEU A 24 -23.21 14.67 41.80
C LEU A 24 -22.50 15.96 42.28
N LEU A 25 -23.24 17.05 42.50
CA LEU A 25 -22.69 18.35 42.90
C LEU A 25 -22.34 18.45 44.39
N ILE A 26 -22.89 17.57 45.24
CA ILE A 26 -22.72 17.63 46.70
C ILE A 26 -21.45 16.89 47.14
N GLU A 27 -21.05 15.83 46.42
CA GLU A 27 -19.87 15.02 46.75
C GLU A 27 -18.56 15.68 46.29
N ARG A 28 -18.62 16.41 45.17
CA ARG A 28 -17.51 17.20 44.60
C ARG A 28 -16.97 18.26 45.55
N ASN A 29 -17.84 18.93 46.32
CA ASN A 29 -17.41 20.02 47.22
C ASN A 29 -16.72 19.51 48.49
N LYS A 30 -16.87 18.22 48.82
CA LYS A 30 -16.24 17.60 49.99
C LYS A 30 -14.76 17.23 49.72
N LEU A 31 -14.47 16.80 48.49
CA LEU A 31 -13.13 16.36 48.06
C LEU A 31 -12.18 17.53 47.73
N ILE A 32 -12.72 18.72 47.41
CA ILE A 32 -11.91 19.92 47.15
C ILE A 32 -11.30 20.47 48.45
N ALA A 33 -11.98 20.32 49.59
CA ALA A 33 -11.50 20.82 50.89
C ALA A 33 -10.29 20.03 51.46
N GLU A 34 -10.05 18.80 50.99
CA GLU A 34 -8.93 17.96 51.45
C GLU A 34 -7.66 18.13 50.60
N ARG A 35 -7.75 18.78 49.44
CA ARG A 35 -6.62 18.95 48.50
C ARG A 35 -5.68 20.10 48.84
N ASP A 36 -6.14 21.10 49.60
CA ASP A 36 -5.38 22.34 49.87
C ASP A 36 -4.39 22.23 51.07
N ALA A 37 -4.17 21.03 51.62
CA ALA A 37 -3.26 20.80 52.73
C ALA A 37 -2.00 20.04 52.31
N ARG A 38 -1.02 20.70 51.66
CA ARG A 38 0.42 20.34 51.64
C ARG A 38 1.30 21.44 51.01
N PRO A 39 2.60 21.53 51.39
CA PRO A 39 3.33 22.79 51.47
C PRO A 39 4.00 23.25 50.17
N ASN A 40 4.04 24.57 49.97
CA ASN A 40 4.70 25.27 48.88
C ASN A 40 6.24 25.12 48.95
N ILE A 41 6.85 24.66 47.85
CA ILE A 41 8.30 24.81 47.59
C ILE A 41 8.43 25.77 46.40
N THR A 42 9.31 26.78 46.51
CA THR A 42 9.36 27.90 45.56
C THR A 42 10.45 27.71 44.50
N SER A 43 10.32 28.40 43.36
CA SER A 43 11.27 28.34 42.22
C SER A 43 12.71 28.69 42.56
N LYS A 44 12.94 29.39 43.69
CA LYS A 44 14.28 29.70 44.23
C LYS A 44 15.01 28.46 44.74
N ASP A 45 14.29 27.49 45.28
CA ASP A 45 14.85 26.26 45.84
C ASP A 45 15.31 25.30 44.72
N TYR A 46 14.59 25.32 43.59
CA TYR A 46 14.92 24.55 42.39
C TYR A 46 16.17 25.09 41.66
N GLY A 47 16.29 26.42 41.55
CA GLY A 47 17.45 27.07 40.92
C GLY A 47 18.76 26.92 41.71
N LYS A 48 18.68 26.70 43.03
CA LYS A 48 19.86 26.51 43.88
C LYS A 48 20.43 25.09 43.77
N ALA A 49 19.56 24.08 43.69
CA ALA A 49 19.95 22.68 43.51
C ALA A 49 20.65 22.40 42.17
N ILE A 50 20.35 23.19 41.12
CA ILE A 50 20.98 23.07 39.80
C ILE A 50 22.39 23.70 39.83
N LYS A 51 22.54 24.88 40.42
CA LYS A 51 23.86 25.55 40.55
C LYS A 51 24.86 24.79 41.41
N ASP A 52 24.37 24.10 42.45
CA ASP A 52 25.24 23.29 43.31
C ASP A 52 25.73 22.01 42.59
N LYS A 53 24.94 21.45 41.66
CA LYS A 53 25.35 20.33 40.78
C LYS A 53 26.23 20.75 39.60
N GLU A 54 26.05 21.95 39.06
CA GLU A 54 26.91 22.49 37.99
C GLU A 54 28.34 22.76 38.49
N ARG A 55 28.50 23.18 39.76
CA ARG A 55 29.81 23.34 40.40
C ARG A 55 30.55 22.02 40.65
N GLU A 56 29.83 20.93 40.91
CA GLU A 56 30.43 19.59 41.01
C GLU A 56 30.89 19.10 39.63
N LYS A 57 30.19 19.50 38.56
CA LYS A 57 30.52 19.14 37.17
C LYS A 57 31.72 19.91 36.61
N GLU A 58 31.80 21.22 36.86
CA GLU A 58 32.97 22.04 36.48
C GLU A 58 34.26 21.59 37.18
N ALA A 59 34.16 21.02 38.40
CA ALA A 59 35.30 20.45 39.11
C ALA A 59 35.80 19.13 38.50
N GLN A 60 34.93 18.36 37.85
CA GLN A 60 35.27 17.11 37.15
C GLN A 60 35.75 17.34 35.71
N GLU A 61 35.30 18.39 35.03
CA GLU A 61 35.71 18.74 33.66
C GLU A 61 37.13 19.34 33.60
N LEU A 62 37.63 19.93 34.70
CA LEU A 62 38.99 20.49 34.78
C LEU A 62 40.11 19.43 34.92
N GLU A 63 39.79 18.18 35.28
CA GLU A 63 40.78 17.08 35.35
C GLU A 63 40.94 16.30 34.03
N ASN A 64 40.02 16.45 33.07
CA ASN A 64 40.00 15.66 31.82
C ASN A 64 40.40 16.44 30.55
N ALA A 65 40.87 17.68 30.67
CA ALA A 65 41.14 18.56 29.54
C ALA A 65 42.57 18.39 28.96
N GLU A 66 42.88 17.23 28.40
CA GLU A 66 43.92 17.13 27.35
C GLU A 66 43.40 16.25 26.20
N GLY A 67 42.72 16.90 25.24
CA GLY A 67 42.52 16.41 23.88
C GLY A 67 41.07 16.07 23.50
N GLU A 68 40.26 17.08 23.17
CA GLU A 68 39.03 16.88 22.38
C GLU A 68 38.83 17.93 21.29
N ASP A 69 38.64 17.44 20.07
CA ASP A 69 38.15 18.16 18.91
C ASP A 69 36.64 18.47 19.06
N VAL A 70 36.27 19.64 18.53
CA VAL A 70 34.97 20.31 18.62
C VAL A 70 33.82 19.44 18.10
N ILE A 71 32.87 19.05 18.98
CA ILE A 71 31.57 18.42 18.62
C ILE A 71 30.42 19.37 18.97
N GLY A 72 29.46 19.52 18.04
CA GLY A 72 28.40 20.53 18.07
C GLY A 72 27.34 20.37 19.18
N GLU A 73 26.89 21.52 19.69
CA GLU A 73 25.95 21.72 20.81
C GLU A 73 24.50 21.20 20.56
N GLU A 74 24.12 20.77 19.36
CA GLU A 74 22.74 20.32 19.06
C GLU A 74 22.41 18.92 19.67
N CYS A 75 23.39 18.02 19.75
CA CYS A 75 23.16 16.64 20.21
C CYS A 75 23.06 16.50 21.74
N THR A 76 23.68 17.40 22.50
CA THR A 76 23.65 17.41 23.97
C THR A 76 22.24 17.73 24.50
N ASN A 77 21.44 18.48 23.75
CA ASN A 77 20.10 18.95 24.15
C ASN A 77 19.01 17.85 24.08
N ILE A 78 19.13 16.87 23.17
CA ILE A 78 18.15 15.77 23.01
C ILE A 78 18.33 14.71 24.10
N ILE A 79 19.58 14.36 24.38
CA ILE A 79 19.91 13.41 25.45
C ILE A 79 19.51 13.98 26.81
N GLY A 80 19.75 15.28 27.06
CA GLY A 80 19.31 15.92 28.31
C GLY A 80 17.79 15.80 28.55
N LYS A 81 16.96 15.98 27.51
CA LYS A 81 15.50 15.80 27.59
C LYS A 81 15.10 14.35 27.83
N THR A 82 15.80 13.42 27.18
CA THR A 82 15.52 11.98 27.32
C THR A 82 15.87 11.51 28.73
N ARG A 83 17.03 11.94 29.25
CA ARG A 83 17.42 11.72 30.66
C ARG A 83 16.36 12.24 31.63
N ASP A 84 15.85 13.46 31.42
CA ASP A 84 14.81 14.04 32.28
C ASP A 84 13.53 13.19 32.29
N ASN A 85 13.05 12.73 31.13
CA ASN A 85 11.84 11.89 31.04
C ASN A 85 12.01 10.50 31.69
N PHE A 86 13.23 9.95 31.74
CA PHE A 86 13.50 8.62 32.29
C PHE A 86 13.88 8.63 33.78
N LEU A 87 14.49 9.71 34.28
CA LEU A 87 15.08 9.76 35.63
C LEU A 87 14.43 10.79 36.56
N ASN A 88 13.81 11.85 36.04
CA ASN A 88 13.27 12.93 36.88
C ASN A 88 11.79 12.72 37.21
N GLU A 89 11.51 12.20 38.40
CA GLU A 89 10.14 12.00 38.91
C GLU A 89 9.32 13.30 39.04
N LEU A 90 9.96 14.48 39.04
CA LEU A 90 9.29 15.78 39.10
C LEU A 90 8.89 16.31 37.72
N SER A 91 9.38 15.70 36.63
CA SER A 91 9.03 16.09 35.28
C SER A 91 7.60 15.68 34.96
N ILE A 92 6.82 16.59 34.37
CA ILE A 92 5.45 16.29 33.89
C ILE A 92 5.47 15.17 32.83
N LYS A 93 6.64 14.92 32.20
CA LYS A 93 6.86 13.94 31.15
C LYS A 93 7.55 12.66 31.63
N TYR A 94 7.66 12.44 32.95
CA TYR A 94 8.24 11.22 33.52
C TYR A 94 7.50 9.95 33.09
N LEU A 95 8.23 8.93 32.64
CA LEU A 95 7.66 7.78 31.93
C LEU A 95 7.23 6.59 32.81
N PHE A 96 7.72 6.49 34.04
CA PHE A 96 7.56 5.29 34.87
C PHE A 96 6.64 5.51 36.08
N ASN A 97 6.12 4.41 36.63
CA ASN A 97 5.42 4.44 37.92
C ASN A 97 6.41 4.61 39.08
N LYS A 98 5.95 5.21 40.19
CA LYS A 98 6.77 5.45 41.40
C LYS A 98 7.40 4.19 42.01
N VAL A 99 6.86 3.01 41.73
CA VAL A 99 7.38 1.72 42.20
C VAL A 99 7.36 0.74 41.03
N LEU A 100 8.53 0.24 40.65
CA LEU A 100 8.70 -0.83 39.65
C LEU A 100 8.95 -2.16 40.37
N ALA A 101 8.34 -3.24 39.90
CA ALA A 101 8.53 -4.59 40.45
C ALA A 101 8.69 -5.64 39.34
N LEU A 102 9.60 -6.59 39.53
CA LEU A 102 9.82 -7.75 38.65
C LEU A 102 9.96 -8.99 39.54
N ASN A 103 9.19 -10.04 39.26
CA ASN A 103 9.15 -11.27 40.06
C ASN A 103 8.93 -11.03 41.57
N GLY A 104 8.12 -10.03 41.93
CA GLY A 104 7.84 -9.67 43.32
C GLY A 104 8.95 -8.89 44.04
N LYS A 105 10.07 -8.55 43.37
CA LYS A 105 11.14 -7.70 43.90
C LYS A 105 11.02 -6.26 43.37
N LYS A 106 11.24 -5.27 44.24
CA LYS A 106 11.29 -3.85 43.85
C LYS A 106 12.57 -3.58 43.06
N ILE A 107 12.45 -2.87 41.94
CA ILE A 107 13.54 -2.54 41.02
C ILE A 107 13.72 -1.03 40.97
N SER A 108 14.95 -0.54 40.82
CA SER A 108 15.22 0.88 40.56
C SER A 108 15.86 1.10 39.18
N LEU A 109 15.69 2.30 38.62
CA LEU A 109 16.33 2.75 37.39
C LEU A 109 17.64 3.45 37.75
N LYS A 110 18.76 3.02 37.17
CA LYS A 110 20.09 3.59 37.44
C LYS A 110 20.77 3.98 36.13
N GLU A 111 21.24 5.22 36.02
CA GLU A 111 22.11 5.64 34.92
C GLU A 111 23.52 5.08 35.14
N VAL A 112 24.13 4.54 34.07
CA VAL A 112 25.49 3.98 34.06
C VAL A 112 26.27 4.45 32.84
N GLU A 113 27.59 4.58 32.97
CA GLU A 113 28.50 4.98 31.89
C GLU A 113 28.88 3.80 30.98
N ASN A 114 29.04 2.61 31.56
CA ASN A 114 29.28 1.33 30.88
C ASN A 114 28.57 0.18 31.63
N PHE A 115 28.59 -1.03 31.07
CA PHE A 115 27.87 -2.18 31.63
C PHE A 115 28.70 -3.09 32.55
N GLN A 116 29.98 -2.75 32.80
CA GLN A 116 30.93 -3.58 33.55
C GLN A 116 30.62 -3.63 35.06
N THR A 117 29.96 -2.61 35.61
CA THR A 117 29.62 -2.50 37.04
C THR A 117 28.12 -2.41 37.29
N THR A 118 27.36 -3.31 36.66
CA THR A 118 25.89 -3.34 36.73
C THR A 118 25.38 -4.19 37.90
N SER A 119 24.23 -3.80 38.46
CA SER A 119 23.49 -4.61 39.44
C SER A 119 22.42 -5.41 38.72
N GLU A 120 22.40 -6.73 38.91
CA GLU A 120 21.37 -7.63 38.36
C GLU A 120 19.97 -7.35 38.96
N GLU A 121 19.89 -6.63 40.08
CA GLU A 121 18.62 -6.29 40.74
C GLU A 121 18.03 -4.93 40.30
N ASN A 122 18.68 -4.21 39.38
CA ASN A 122 18.23 -2.90 38.88
C ASN A 122 18.15 -2.85 37.34
N ILE A 123 17.37 -1.90 36.80
CA ILE A 123 17.40 -1.57 35.37
C ILE A 123 18.50 -0.52 35.16
N ASN A 124 19.59 -0.91 34.51
CA ASN A 124 20.72 -0.04 34.22
C ASN A 124 20.56 0.57 32.82
N ILE A 125 20.66 1.91 32.69
CA ILE A 125 20.46 2.64 31.43
C ILE A 125 21.70 3.46 31.12
N CYS A 126 22.23 3.31 29.91
CA CYS A 126 23.30 4.16 29.37
C CYS A 126 22.72 5.07 28.27
N PHE A 127 22.95 6.39 28.38
CA PHE A 127 22.51 7.36 27.38
C PHE A 127 23.70 7.83 26.53
N SER A 128 23.64 7.60 25.21
CA SER A 128 24.69 8.02 24.27
C SER A 128 24.11 8.49 22.93
N THR A 129 24.85 9.33 22.20
CA THR A 129 24.52 9.68 20.81
C THR A 129 25.07 8.62 19.86
N ILE A 130 24.55 8.53 18.63
CA ILE A 130 25.09 7.61 17.62
C ILE A 130 26.59 7.89 17.36
N GLN A 131 26.98 9.17 17.29
CA GLN A 131 28.36 9.60 17.07
C GLN A 131 29.26 9.34 18.29
N GLY A 132 28.74 9.54 19.50
CA GLY A 132 29.46 9.28 20.76
C GLY A 132 29.70 7.79 20.96
N LEU A 133 28.67 6.96 20.73
CA LEU A 133 28.82 5.50 20.74
C LEU A 133 29.85 5.04 19.71
N HIS A 134 29.80 5.59 18.50
CA HIS A 134 30.77 5.28 17.45
C HIS A 134 32.22 5.63 17.84
N SER A 135 32.43 6.80 18.44
CA SER A 135 33.73 7.25 18.90
C SER A 135 34.29 6.34 20.00
N HIS A 136 33.45 5.98 20.98
CA HIS A 136 33.84 5.10 22.10
C HIS A 136 34.21 3.69 21.63
N LEU A 137 33.47 3.13 20.67
CA LEU A 137 33.74 1.79 20.14
C LEU A 137 35.06 1.72 19.34
N ASN A 138 35.40 2.77 18.57
CA ASN A 138 36.60 2.76 17.72
C ASN A 138 37.85 3.35 18.38
N THR A 139 37.66 4.11 19.46
CA THR A 139 38.73 4.74 20.23
C THR A 139 38.46 4.50 21.72
N PRO A 140 38.68 3.27 22.21
CA PRO A 140 38.34 2.91 23.58
C PRO A 140 39.14 3.73 24.59
N ARG A 141 38.42 4.31 25.56
CA ARG A 141 38.97 5.04 26.71
C ARG A 141 38.57 4.33 28.01
N GLU A 142 39.31 4.56 29.11
CA GLU A 142 38.88 4.05 30.42
C GLU A 142 37.44 4.51 30.74
N ASN A 143 36.63 3.58 31.25
CA ASN A 143 35.20 3.74 31.57
C ASN A 143 34.24 4.00 30.40
N SER A 144 34.67 3.88 29.14
CA SER A 144 33.78 3.98 27.96
C SER A 144 33.18 2.62 27.55
N LEU A 145 32.05 2.64 26.82
CA LEU A 145 31.45 1.44 26.23
C LEU A 145 32.40 0.80 25.22
N THR A 146 32.67 -0.49 25.37
CA THR A 146 33.55 -1.24 24.46
C THR A 146 32.79 -2.31 23.68
N TYR A 147 33.46 -2.93 22.71
CA TYR A 147 32.92 -4.05 21.94
C TYR A 147 32.64 -5.28 22.82
N GLU A 148 33.45 -5.52 23.85
CA GLU A 148 33.25 -6.63 24.80
C GLU A 148 31.93 -6.50 25.57
N ASP A 149 31.51 -5.28 25.92
CA ASP A 149 30.22 -5.05 26.59
C ASP A 149 29.04 -5.60 25.77
N PHE A 150 29.10 -5.49 24.43
CA PHE A 150 28.07 -5.98 23.52
C PHE A 150 28.12 -7.49 23.26
N GLN A 151 29.27 -8.14 23.52
CA GLN A 151 29.44 -9.58 23.42
C GLN A 151 28.96 -10.29 24.70
N GLU A 152 29.33 -9.78 25.87
CA GLU A 152 29.13 -10.47 27.15
C GLU A 152 27.76 -10.20 27.77
N GLN A 153 27.22 -8.99 27.59
CA GLN A 153 25.99 -8.56 28.27
C GLN A 153 24.76 -8.66 27.36
N LYS A 154 23.58 -8.88 27.98
CA LYS A 154 22.29 -8.85 27.29
C LYS A 154 21.75 -7.42 27.27
N ILE A 155 21.87 -6.77 26.12
CA ILE A 155 21.58 -5.35 25.97
C ILE A 155 20.34 -5.14 25.09
N VAL A 156 19.46 -4.25 25.54
CA VAL A 156 18.37 -3.71 24.72
C VAL A 156 18.74 -2.29 24.30
N LEU A 157 18.94 -2.09 23.00
CA LEU A 157 19.20 -0.81 22.38
C LEU A 157 17.88 -0.17 21.98
N ILE A 158 17.65 1.08 22.40
CA ILE A 158 16.47 1.87 22.03
C ILE A 158 16.95 3.07 21.22
N SER A 159 16.51 3.19 19.97
CA SER A 159 16.92 4.24 19.04
C SER A 159 15.71 5.03 18.52
N ASP A 160 15.81 6.36 18.49
CA ASP A 160 14.86 7.27 17.85
C ASP A 160 15.43 7.72 16.50
N GLU A 161 15.04 7.07 15.40
CA GLU A 161 15.46 7.44 14.05
C GLU A 161 14.59 8.59 13.54
N ALA A 162 14.85 9.77 14.08
CA ALA A 162 14.44 11.04 13.50
C ALA A 162 15.69 11.76 12.96
N HIS A 163 15.76 11.91 11.64
CA HIS A 163 16.61 12.84 10.85
C HIS A 163 17.89 12.37 10.13
N HIS A 164 18.40 11.14 10.29
CA HIS A 164 19.63 10.76 9.56
C HIS A 164 19.44 10.12 8.17
N ILE A 165 18.25 9.67 7.79
CA ILE A 165 18.05 8.98 6.49
C ILE A 165 18.05 9.95 5.28
N ASN A 166 17.89 11.26 5.46
CA ASN A 166 17.54 12.17 4.35
C ASN A 166 18.49 13.35 4.04
N VAL A 167 19.71 13.44 4.59
CA VAL A 167 20.58 14.62 4.36
C VAL A 167 21.87 14.36 3.54
N GLU A 168 22.32 13.12 3.33
CA GLU A 168 23.58 12.87 2.58
C GLU A 168 23.43 12.35 1.13
N THR A 169 22.26 12.47 0.50
CA THR A 169 22.06 12.04 -0.91
C THR A 169 21.89 13.19 -1.91
N LYS A 170 22.35 14.42 -1.59
CA LYS A 170 22.40 15.53 -2.57
C LYS A 170 23.79 16.03 -2.95
N ALA A 171 24.86 15.49 -2.37
CA ALA A 171 26.21 15.90 -2.75
C ALA A 171 27.24 14.76 -2.62
N LYS A 172 27.10 13.72 -3.46
CA LYS A 172 28.20 13.02 -4.17
C LYS A 172 27.69 11.75 -4.83
N VAL A 173 27.70 11.77 -6.16
CA VAL A 173 27.76 10.56 -6.98
C VAL A 173 29.15 9.97 -6.79
N GLN A 174 29.27 8.91 -6.00
CA GLN A 174 30.36 7.95 -6.15
C GLN A 174 29.79 6.53 -6.06
N THR A 175 30.07 5.80 -7.12
CA THR A 175 29.92 4.35 -7.27
C THR A 175 30.68 3.63 -6.17
N ASN A 176 29.96 2.96 -5.27
CA ASN A 176 30.45 1.81 -4.53
C ASN A 176 29.27 0.87 -4.25
N THR A 177 29.53 -0.41 -4.49
CA THR A 177 28.67 -1.57 -4.23
C THR A 177 28.25 -1.65 -2.76
N GLY A 178 26.95 -1.89 -2.51
CA GLY A 178 26.43 -2.30 -1.20
C GLY A 178 26.49 -1.24 -0.10
N GLY A 179 25.41 -0.48 0.09
CA GLY A 179 25.27 0.47 1.20
C GLY A 179 23.98 0.25 1.98
N GLU A 180 24.06 -0.51 3.07
CA GLU A 180 23.07 -0.46 4.15
C GLU A 180 23.49 0.64 5.14
N ILE A 181 22.56 1.53 5.48
CA ILE A 181 22.78 2.62 6.44
C ILE A 181 21.94 2.34 7.67
N THR A 182 22.54 1.79 8.74
CA THR A 182 22.11 2.01 10.14
C THR A 182 23.23 1.65 11.12
N ILE A 183 23.40 2.49 12.15
CA ILE A 183 24.45 2.53 13.19
C ILE A 183 25.85 2.18 12.67
N SER A 184 26.61 3.25 12.41
CA SER A 184 27.96 3.31 11.85
C SER A 184 28.04 3.04 10.35
N GLY A 185 28.15 4.12 9.57
CA GLY A 185 28.83 4.06 8.28
C GLY A 185 30.33 3.79 8.41
N GLN A 186 30.80 3.15 9.51
CA GLN A 186 32.23 2.92 9.75
C GLN A 186 32.55 1.60 10.49
N ILE A 187 31.60 0.67 10.67
CA ILE A 187 31.88 -0.71 11.14
C ILE A 187 31.39 -1.70 10.09
N SER A 188 32.28 -2.59 9.66
CA SER A 188 32.05 -3.55 8.58
C SER A 188 31.03 -4.64 8.97
N GLN A 189 30.46 -5.31 7.98
CA GLN A 189 29.47 -6.38 8.19
C GLN A 189 30.08 -7.61 8.88
N GLU A 190 31.37 -7.84 8.67
CA GLU A 190 32.15 -8.92 9.30
C GLU A 190 32.38 -8.65 10.80
N GLU A 191 32.71 -7.41 11.18
CA GLU A 191 32.84 -6.99 12.58
C GLU A 191 31.50 -7.04 13.34
N LYS A 192 30.36 -6.83 12.68
CA LYS A 192 29.03 -6.93 13.31
C LYS A 192 28.64 -8.36 13.67
N GLU A 193 29.05 -9.34 12.88
CA GLU A 193 28.76 -10.76 13.12
C GLU A 193 29.64 -11.35 14.22
N GLU A 194 30.84 -10.78 14.43
CA GLU A 194 31.82 -11.26 15.41
C GLU A 194 31.60 -10.68 16.83
N ILE A 195 30.85 -9.58 16.95
CA ILE A 195 30.74 -8.80 18.21
C ILE A 195 29.31 -8.78 18.80
N ALA A 196 28.31 -9.28 18.08
CA ALA A 196 26.92 -9.23 18.55
C ALA A 196 26.55 -10.46 19.41
N ASN A 197 26.24 -10.25 20.70
CA ASN A 197 25.52 -11.26 21.47
C ASN A 197 24.16 -11.53 20.81
N PRO A 198 23.82 -12.79 20.45
CA PRO A 198 22.57 -13.12 19.75
C PRO A 198 21.30 -12.82 20.55
N GLN A 199 21.41 -12.54 21.85
CA GLN A 199 20.29 -12.15 22.71
C GLN A 199 20.08 -10.63 22.79
N ASN A 200 20.94 -9.82 22.18
CA ASN A 200 20.77 -8.37 22.14
C ASN A 200 19.62 -7.99 21.19
N VAL A 201 18.88 -6.95 21.56
CA VAL A 201 17.71 -6.49 20.80
C VAL A 201 17.83 -5.00 20.52
N LEU A 202 17.69 -4.62 19.25
CA LEU A 202 17.56 -3.22 18.83
C LEU A 202 16.10 -2.90 18.53
N LEU A 203 15.55 -1.90 19.23
CA LEU A 203 14.21 -1.35 19.02
C LEU A 203 14.32 0.07 18.47
N GLU A 204 13.84 0.24 17.23
CA GLU A 204 13.82 1.53 16.54
C GLU A 204 12.42 2.13 16.55
N PHE A 205 12.33 3.42 16.85
CA PHE A 205 11.10 4.21 16.77
C PHE A 205 11.26 5.31 15.74
N THR A 206 10.21 5.56 14.97
CA THR A 206 10.23 6.61 13.96
C THR A 206 8.81 7.11 13.69
N ALA A 207 8.64 8.44 13.76
CA ALA A 207 7.34 9.09 13.65
C ALA A 207 6.93 9.40 12.20
N THR A 208 7.88 9.33 11.26
CA THR A 208 7.73 9.78 9.88
C THR A 208 8.45 8.80 8.96
N VAL A 209 7.83 7.66 8.73
CA VAL A 209 8.31 6.63 7.81
C VAL A 209 7.48 6.72 6.55
N ASP A 210 8.09 7.18 5.46
CA ASP A 210 7.42 7.10 4.17
C ASP A 210 7.53 5.68 3.62
N PHE A 211 6.56 4.84 3.98
CA PHE A 211 6.43 3.49 3.43
C PHE A 211 6.14 3.48 1.92
N ASN A 212 5.83 4.62 1.29
CA ASN A 212 5.80 4.70 -0.17
C ASN A 212 7.21 4.69 -0.76
N ASN A 213 8.24 5.09 0.02
CA ASN A 213 9.63 4.97 -0.39
C ASN A 213 10.03 3.49 -0.38
N PRO A 214 10.37 2.92 -1.55
CA PRO A 214 10.76 1.53 -1.68
C PRO A 214 11.87 1.09 -0.73
N ASN A 215 12.82 1.98 -0.42
CA ASN A 215 14.01 1.72 0.38
C ASN A 215 13.74 1.79 1.89
N ILE A 216 12.76 2.58 2.31
CA ILE A 216 12.34 2.64 3.71
C ILE A 216 11.45 1.43 4.02
N LEU A 217 10.50 1.10 3.13
CA LEU A 217 9.70 -0.11 3.24
C LEU A 217 10.56 -1.38 3.20
N LYS A 218 11.65 -1.37 2.43
CA LYS A 218 12.72 -2.38 2.44
C LYS A 218 13.38 -2.58 3.80
N LYS A 219 13.78 -1.49 4.46
CA LYS A 219 14.49 -1.49 5.75
C LYS A 219 13.63 -2.08 6.87
N TYR A 220 12.34 -1.75 6.89
CA TYR A 220 11.42 -2.12 7.98
C TYR A 220 10.53 -3.35 7.66
N ALA A 221 10.50 -3.87 6.42
CA ALA A 221 9.71 -5.05 6.06
C ALA A 221 10.15 -6.31 6.83
N GLY A 222 9.21 -6.94 7.54
CA GLY A 222 9.47 -8.12 8.38
C GLY A 222 10.14 -7.82 9.73
N ARG A 223 10.56 -6.57 9.97
CA ARG A 223 11.07 -6.06 11.26
C ARG A 223 10.07 -5.12 11.95
N LEU A 224 8.99 -4.76 11.25
CA LEU A 224 7.93 -3.89 11.74
C LEU A 224 7.11 -4.61 12.82
N ILE A 225 7.34 -4.24 14.08
CA ILE A 225 6.62 -4.81 15.23
C ILE A 225 5.20 -4.24 15.33
N TYR A 226 5.01 -2.95 15.01
CA TYR A 226 3.71 -2.28 15.09
C TYR A 226 3.62 -1.12 14.10
N ASP A 227 2.62 -1.14 13.22
CA ASP A 227 2.35 -0.06 12.26
C ASP A 227 1.25 0.87 12.79
N TYR A 228 1.62 2.14 13.00
CA TYR A 228 0.71 3.17 13.49
C TYR A 228 0.92 4.49 12.75
N PRO A 229 0.52 4.53 11.46
CA PRO A 229 0.77 5.69 10.61
C PRO A 229 -0.10 6.88 11.03
N LEU A 230 0.27 8.08 10.58
CA LEU A 230 -0.46 9.32 10.90
C LEU A 230 -1.95 9.24 10.56
N LYS A 231 -2.31 8.54 9.48
CA LYS A 231 -3.71 8.29 9.09
C LYS A 231 -4.49 7.57 10.20
N LYS A 232 -3.95 6.45 10.69
CA LYS A 232 -4.56 5.66 11.78
C LYS A 232 -4.56 6.43 13.10
N PHE A 233 -3.48 7.17 13.39
CA PHE A 233 -3.41 8.09 14.53
C PHE A 233 -4.51 9.16 14.51
N ARG A 234 -4.86 9.69 13.34
CA ARG A 234 -5.96 10.64 13.14
C ARG A 234 -7.34 10.00 13.28
N GLU A 235 -7.54 8.85 12.62
CA GLU A 235 -8.79 8.09 12.66
C GLU A 235 -9.13 7.65 14.08
N ASP A 236 -8.12 7.25 14.87
CA ASP A 236 -8.26 6.89 16.30
C ASP A 236 -8.42 8.12 17.23
N GLY A 237 -8.53 9.33 16.66
CA GLY A 237 -8.85 10.57 17.38
C GLY A 237 -7.67 11.23 18.12
N TYR A 238 -6.43 10.75 17.96
CA TYR A 238 -5.27 11.28 18.69
C TYR A 238 -4.65 12.54 18.07
N SER A 239 -5.12 12.97 16.89
CA SER A 239 -4.79 14.25 16.29
C SER A 239 -5.99 15.19 16.29
N LYS A 240 -5.74 16.51 16.27
CA LYS A 240 -6.78 17.50 15.93
C LYS A 240 -7.36 17.26 14.53
N GLU A 241 -8.61 17.65 14.31
CA GLU A 241 -9.24 17.60 12.98
C GLU A 241 -8.70 18.74 12.11
N VAL A 242 -8.09 18.42 10.98
CA VAL A 242 -7.50 19.45 10.11
C VAL A 242 -8.60 20.09 9.25
N LYS A 243 -8.72 21.42 9.34
CA LYS A 243 -9.63 22.25 8.55
C LYS A 243 -8.83 23.22 7.69
N VAL A 244 -9.14 23.30 6.40
CA VAL A 244 -8.51 24.26 5.49
C VAL A 244 -9.46 25.45 5.34
N MET A 245 -8.98 26.64 5.70
CA MET A 245 -9.66 27.91 5.42
C MET A 245 -8.99 28.59 4.24
N GLN A 246 -9.82 29.08 3.32
CA GLN A 246 -9.38 29.74 2.10
C GLN A 246 -9.99 31.13 2.05
N THR A 247 -9.17 32.13 1.71
CA THR A 247 -9.65 33.50 1.51
C THR A 247 -8.75 34.25 0.54
N ASP A 248 -9.35 35.19 -0.19
CA ASP A 248 -8.67 36.16 -1.06
C ASP A 248 -8.15 37.39 -0.30
N ALA A 249 -8.31 37.43 1.04
CA ALA A 249 -7.87 38.53 1.86
C ALA A 249 -6.34 38.69 1.89
N GLY A 250 -5.88 39.94 2.10
CA GLY A 250 -4.47 40.27 2.24
C GLY A 250 -3.77 39.53 3.39
N LEU A 251 -2.43 39.52 3.39
CA LEU A 251 -1.62 38.81 4.38
C LEU A 251 -2.01 39.13 5.84
N PHE A 252 -2.11 40.41 6.19
CA PHE A 252 -2.51 40.83 7.54
C PHE A 252 -3.94 40.41 7.89
N ASP A 253 -4.90 40.55 6.98
CA ASP A 253 -6.30 40.20 7.24
C ASP A 253 -6.47 38.69 7.47
N ARG A 254 -5.68 37.86 6.80
CA ARG A 254 -5.60 36.42 7.05
C ARG A 254 -5.04 36.10 8.42
N ALA A 255 -3.94 36.75 8.81
CA ALA A 255 -3.39 36.60 10.15
C ALA A 255 -4.38 37.06 11.23
N LEU A 256 -5.13 38.12 10.97
CA LEU A 256 -6.16 38.63 11.88
C LEU A 256 -7.31 37.62 12.05
N GLN A 257 -7.76 36.94 10.99
CA GLN A 257 -8.73 35.84 11.12
C GLN A 257 -8.23 34.71 12.03
N ALA A 258 -6.95 34.34 11.93
CA ALA A 258 -6.34 33.33 12.81
C ALA A 258 -6.26 33.81 14.27
N VAL A 259 -5.97 35.10 14.49
CA VAL A 259 -5.98 35.77 15.80
C VAL A 259 -7.38 35.71 16.43
N LEU A 260 -8.42 36.03 15.67
CA LEU A 260 -9.81 35.97 16.13
C LEU A 260 -10.21 34.55 16.59
N LEU A 261 -9.84 33.53 15.81
CA LEU A 261 -10.12 32.13 16.15
C LEU A 261 -9.33 31.64 17.36
N SER A 262 -8.05 32.04 17.47
CA SER A 262 -7.21 31.73 18.64
C SER A 262 -7.82 32.31 19.92
N GLN A 263 -8.29 33.56 19.86
CA GLN A 263 -8.90 34.19 21.03
C GLN A 263 -10.27 33.60 21.38
N TYR A 264 -11.07 33.27 20.36
CA TYR A 264 -12.34 32.57 20.55
C TYR A 264 -12.16 31.24 21.29
N ARG A 265 -11.19 30.42 20.85
CA ARG A 265 -10.85 29.13 21.51
C ARG A 265 -10.45 29.30 22.96
N ARG A 266 -9.65 30.33 23.27
CA ARG A 266 -9.26 30.66 24.65
C ARG A 266 -10.50 30.93 25.51
N LYS A 267 -11.44 31.74 25.02
CA LYS A 267 -12.70 32.03 25.73
C LYS A 267 -13.57 30.80 25.94
N ILE A 268 -13.62 29.88 24.97
CA ILE A 268 -14.34 28.61 25.10
C ILE A 268 -13.70 27.71 26.18
N PHE A 269 -12.36 27.64 26.24
CA PHE A 269 -11.68 26.94 27.34
C PHE A 269 -11.94 27.58 28.70
N GLU A 270 -11.87 28.91 28.79
CA GLU A 270 -12.15 29.66 30.03
C GLU A 270 -13.59 29.43 30.53
N LYS A 271 -14.57 29.43 29.62
CA LYS A 271 -15.98 29.09 29.92
C LYS A 271 -16.12 27.70 30.54
N ASN A 272 -15.27 26.76 30.12
CA ASN A 272 -15.23 25.38 30.61
C ASN A 272 -14.22 25.18 31.77
N LYS A 273 -13.75 26.27 32.39
CA LYS A 273 -12.80 26.25 33.54
C LYS A 273 -11.46 25.59 33.23
N LEU A 274 -11.07 25.59 31.96
CA LEU A 274 -9.78 25.08 31.49
C LEU A 274 -8.84 26.24 31.22
N VAL A 275 -7.69 26.27 31.89
CA VAL A 275 -6.68 27.31 31.70
C VAL A 275 -5.72 26.90 30.59
N ILE A 276 -6.18 27.05 29.35
CA ILE A 276 -5.46 26.64 28.15
C ILE A 276 -5.31 27.84 27.21
N LYS A 277 -4.08 28.07 26.73
CA LYS A 277 -3.78 29.11 25.74
C LYS A 277 -3.57 28.50 24.34
N PRO A 278 -4.33 28.93 23.32
CA PRO A 278 -4.05 28.58 21.94
C PRO A 278 -2.89 29.43 21.38
N VAL A 279 -2.01 28.80 20.59
CA VAL A 279 -0.81 29.41 19.98
C VAL A 279 -0.94 29.40 18.45
N ILE A 280 -0.47 30.47 17.80
CA ILE A 280 -0.47 30.62 16.34
C ILE A 280 0.96 30.48 15.80
N LEU A 281 1.11 29.76 14.69
CA LEU A 281 2.37 29.65 13.95
C LEU A 281 2.23 30.34 12.59
N PHE A 282 3.03 31.36 12.34
CA PHE A 282 3.18 32.00 11.04
C PHE A 282 4.46 31.51 10.36
N LYS A 283 4.30 31.02 9.12
CA LYS A 283 5.42 30.51 8.30
C LYS A 283 5.68 31.43 7.10
N SER A 284 6.96 31.60 6.77
CA SER A 284 7.42 32.35 5.58
C SER A 284 8.50 31.58 4.83
N LYS A 285 8.72 31.88 3.54
CA LYS A 285 9.71 31.13 2.75
C LYS A 285 11.14 31.54 3.07
N THR A 286 11.34 32.79 3.47
CA THR A 286 12.66 33.33 3.79
C THR A 286 12.67 34.05 5.13
N ILE A 287 13.83 34.10 5.79
CA ILE A 287 14.04 34.84 7.05
C ILE A 287 13.66 36.32 6.87
N ASN A 288 13.96 36.87 5.69
CA ASN A 288 13.63 38.26 5.39
C ASN A 288 12.12 38.47 5.32
N GLU A 289 11.38 37.60 4.63
CA GLU A 289 9.91 37.66 4.60
C GLU A 289 9.29 37.50 5.99
N SER A 290 9.82 36.58 6.80
CA SER A 290 9.37 36.35 8.18
C SER A 290 9.52 37.61 9.04
N LYS A 291 10.68 38.26 8.98
CA LYS A 291 10.96 39.50 9.72
C LYS A 291 10.08 40.66 9.25
N VAL A 292 9.95 40.86 7.93
CA VAL A 292 9.10 41.91 7.37
C VAL A 292 7.65 41.72 7.81
N PHE A 293 7.15 40.48 7.79
CA PHE A 293 5.79 40.19 8.22
C PHE A 293 5.60 40.27 9.73
N GLU A 294 6.60 39.90 10.54
CA GLU A 294 6.59 40.07 12.00
C GLU A 294 6.42 41.55 12.38
N GLU A 295 7.16 42.44 11.73
CA GLU A 295 7.03 43.89 11.92
C GLU A 295 5.66 44.41 11.47
N GLU A 296 5.18 43.96 10.31
CA GLU A 296 3.84 44.30 9.79
C GLU A 296 2.73 43.84 10.75
N PHE A 297 2.82 42.62 11.26
CA PHE A 297 1.86 42.02 12.18
C PHE A 297 1.81 42.77 13.50
N ILE A 298 2.96 43.02 14.14
CA ILE A 298 3.02 43.74 15.42
C ILE A 298 2.45 45.16 15.26
N LYS A 299 2.81 45.84 14.17
CA LYS A 299 2.28 47.18 13.86
C LYS A 299 0.78 47.14 13.60
N GLY A 300 0.30 46.13 12.88
CA GLY A 300 -1.11 45.96 12.55
C GLY A 300 -1.97 45.64 13.78
N ILE A 301 -1.50 44.76 14.68
CA ILE A 301 -2.18 44.48 15.96
C ILE A 301 -2.23 45.73 16.82
N ARG A 302 -1.10 46.45 16.97
CA ARG A 302 -1.03 47.68 17.76
C ARG A 302 -1.99 48.77 17.26
N ASN A 303 -2.23 48.83 15.95
CA ASN A 303 -3.12 49.81 15.32
C ASN A 303 -4.53 49.26 15.02
N LEU A 304 -4.87 48.09 15.56
CA LEU A 304 -6.17 47.46 15.34
C LEU A 304 -7.31 48.34 15.88
N THR A 305 -8.43 48.41 15.14
CA THR A 305 -9.61 49.20 15.51
C THR A 305 -10.89 48.37 15.41
N ALA A 306 -11.92 48.75 16.17
CA ALA A 306 -13.23 48.09 16.12
C ALA A 306 -13.82 48.10 14.71
N LYS A 307 -13.61 49.20 13.96
CA LYS A 307 -14.01 49.32 12.55
C LYS A 307 -13.44 48.20 11.68
N LYS A 308 -12.15 47.89 11.83
CA LYS A 308 -11.49 46.83 11.05
C LYS A 308 -12.08 45.45 11.38
N LEU A 309 -12.49 45.20 12.63
CA LEU A 309 -13.18 43.97 13.00
C LEU A 309 -14.58 43.89 12.39
N SER A 310 -15.32 45.00 12.34
CA SER A 310 -16.63 45.06 11.67
C SER A 310 -16.52 44.78 10.17
N GLU A 311 -15.48 45.27 9.50
CA GLU A 311 -15.21 44.99 8.09
C GLU A 311 -14.94 43.50 7.84
N ILE A 312 -14.20 42.84 8.75
CA ILE A 312 -13.95 41.38 8.67
C ILE A 312 -15.23 40.58 8.95
N SER A 313 -16.04 41.01 9.92
CA SER A 313 -17.34 40.39 10.19
C SER A 313 -18.28 40.46 8.98
N ALA A 314 -18.31 41.61 8.28
CA ALA A 314 -19.17 41.81 7.12
C ALA A 314 -18.71 41.02 5.88
N SER A 315 -17.41 40.73 5.78
CA SER A 315 -16.81 39.97 4.68
C SER A 315 -16.66 38.46 4.98
N ALA A 316 -17.10 38.01 6.15
CA ALA A 316 -17.00 36.61 6.57
C ALA A 316 -17.96 35.71 5.77
N GLN A 317 -17.42 35.01 4.78
CA GLN A 317 -18.14 33.95 4.07
C GLN A 317 -18.13 32.61 4.83
N ASP A 318 -17.14 32.39 5.70
CA ASP A 318 -16.92 31.17 6.47
C ASP A 318 -17.80 31.11 7.74
N ASP A 319 -18.48 29.98 7.95
CA ASP A 319 -19.38 29.78 9.09
C ASP A 319 -18.66 29.77 10.45
N THR A 320 -17.35 29.48 10.49
CA THR A 320 -16.54 29.51 11.71
C THR A 320 -16.32 30.94 12.20
N LEU A 321 -16.04 31.88 11.30
CA LEU A 321 -15.83 33.29 11.66
C LEU A 321 -17.14 33.93 12.14
N LYS A 322 -18.29 33.56 11.56
CA LYS A 322 -19.61 34.00 12.04
C LYS A 322 -19.83 33.59 13.49
N LYS A 323 -19.51 32.35 13.86
CA LYS A 323 -19.60 31.85 15.25
C LYS A 323 -18.79 32.69 16.24
N VAL A 324 -17.64 33.23 15.83
CA VAL A 324 -16.84 34.12 16.69
C VAL A 324 -17.63 35.38 17.04
N PHE A 325 -18.20 36.06 16.03
CA PHE A 325 -18.95 37.29 16.24
C PHE A 325 -20.29 37.06 16.94
N GLU A 326 -21.00 35.98 16.61
CA GLU A 326 -22.20 35.54 17.33
C GLU A 326 -21.90 35.27 18.81
N TYR A 327 -20.75 34.67 19.12
CA TYR A 327 -20.33 34.46 20.51
C TYR A 327 -20.06 35.78 21.24
N LEU A 328 -19.41 36.76 20.59
CA LEU A 328 -19.17 38.08 21.18
C LEU A 328 -20.49 38.80 21.50
N GLU A 329 -21.45 38.75 20.58
CA GLU A 329 -22.79 39.32 20.76
C GLU A 329 -23.55 38.64 21.91
N ASN A 330 -23.61 37.31 21.90
CA ASN A 330 -24.31 36.53 22.92
C ASN A 330 -23.73 36.73 24.33
N ASN A 331 -22.43 36.97 24.44
CA ASN A 331 -21.74 37.21 25.70
C ASN A 331 -21.56 38.70 26.03
N LYS A 332 -22.18 39.61 25.25
CA LYS A 332 -22.14 41.08 25.47
C LYS A 332 -20.74 41.67 25.51
N ILE A 333 -19.83 41.15 24.70
CA ILE A 333 -18.46 41.65 24.56
C ILE A 333 -18.44 42.69 23.44
N SER A 334 -18.12 43.95 23.77
CA SER A 334 -18.01 45.00 22.75
C SER A 334 -16.75 44.83 21.89
N LEU A 335 -16.81 45.28 20.63
CA LEU A 335 -15.67 45.20 19.73
C LEU A 335 -14.48 46.03 20.23
N GLU A 336 -14.73 47.14 20.92
CA GLU A 336 -13.68 47.98 21.52
C GLU A 336 -12.91 47.23 22.60
N ASN A 337 -13.62 46.55 23.51
CA ASN A 337 -12.99 45.75 24.57
C ASN A 337 -12.24 44.56 23.98
N PHE A 338 -12.81 43.94 22.95
CA PHE A 338 -12.16 42.82 22.27
C PHE A 338 -10.88 43.24 21.54
N VAL A 339 -10.84 44.43 20.93
CA VAL A 339 -9.61 44.98 20.32
C VAL A 339 -8.50 45.17 21.37
N ILE A 340 -8.83 45.70 22.55
CA ILE A 340 -7.85 45.87 23.65
C ILE A 340 -7.30 44.51 24.08
N GLU A 341 -8.17 43.51 24.21
CA GLU A 341 -7.78 42.14 24.54
C GLU A 341 -6.83 41.55 23.48
N LEU A 342 -7.14 41.71 22.19
CA LEU A 342 -6.28 41.25 21.10
C LEU A 342 -4.92 41.98 21.08
N GLN A 343 -4.91 43.28 21.36
CA GLN A 343 -3.68 44.09 21.42
C GLN A 343 -2.74 43.62 22.53
N GLU A 344 -3.28 43.24 23.69
CA GLU A 344 -2.50 42.78 24.84
C GLU A 344 -2.02 41.33 24.68
N ASP A 345 -2.90 40.44 24.20
CA ASP A 345 -2.62 39.02 24.06
C ASP A 345 -1.71 38.68 22.88
N PHE A 346 -1.70 39.50 21.84
CA PHE A 346 -0.86 39.31 20.65
C PHE A 346 0.21 40.41 20.53
N SER A 347 0.56 41.03 21.67
CA SER A 347 1.63 42.03 21.77
C SER A 347 3.02 41.44 21.49
N SER A 348 3.99 42.31 21.19
CA SER A 348 5.37 41.91 20.90
C SER A 348 6.06 41.14 22.04
N LYS A 349 5.58 41.25 23.28
CA LYS A 349 6.12 40.48 24.43
C LYS A 349 5.68 39.01 24.42
N LYS A 350 4.56 38.70 23.76
CA LYS A 350 3.98 37.35 23.65
C LYS A 350 4.25 36.73 22.27
N THR A 351 5.12 37.34 21.47
CA THR A 351 5.55 36.83 20.17
C THR A 351 7.01 36.37 20.22
N ILE A 352 7.34 35.31 19.49
CA ILE A 352 8.72 34.81 19.36
C ILE A 352 9.07 34.52 17.90
N SER A 353 10.30 34.86 17.52
CA SER A 353 10.87 34.63 16.19
C SER A 353 11.95 33.55 16.29
N VAL A 354 11.76 32.46 15.54
CA VAL A 354 12.55 31.22 15.55
C VAL A 354 13.05 30.96 14.11
N ASN A 355 14.07 31.70 13.70
CA ASN A 355 14.52 31.83 12.31
C ASN A 355 16.00 31.44 12.08
N SER A 356 16.79 31.11 13.11
CA SER A 356 18.22 30.75 12.99
C SER A 356 18.59 29.51 13.80
N LYS A 357 19.67 28.81 13.42
CA LYS A 357 20.18 27.64 14.18
C LYS A 357 20.91 28.05 15.47
N GLU A 358 21.49 29.25 15.51
CA GLU A 358 22.21 29.83 16.64
C GLU A 358 21.26 30.65 17.54
N GLU A 359 20.14 30.06 17.97
CA GLU A 359 19.19 30.74 18.84
C GLU A 359 19.53 30.60 20.31
N SER A 360 19.28 31.67 21.09
CA SER A 360 19.52 31.65 22.53
C SER A 360 18.80 30.49 23.21
N VAL A 361 19.48 29.86 24.17
CA VAL A 361 18.96 28.75 24.98
C VAL A 361 17.58 29.09 25.57
N GLU A 362 17.37 30.34 25.96
CA GLU A 362 16.09 30.85 26.48
C GLU A 362 14.92 30.72 25.48
N LYS A 363 15.13 31.06 24.19
CA LYS A 363 14.09 30.93 23.16
C LYS A 363 13.71 29.47 22.93
N GLN A 364 14.70 28.57 22.95
CA GLN A 364 14.46 27.14 22.78
C GLN A 364 13.69 26.56 23.97
N ILE A 365 13.99 26.97 25.20
CA ILE A 365 13.24 26.57 26.40
C ILE A 365 11.78 27.05 26.30
N LEU A 366 11.56 28.29 25.87
CA LEU A 366 10.21 28.86 25.73
C LEU A 366 9.38 28.10 24.67
N VAL A 367 9.96 27.73 23.53
CA VAL A 367 9.25 26.96 22.49
C VAL A 367 8.98 25.52 22.93
N ASN A 368 9.85 24.93 23.77
CA ASN A 368 9.68 23.55 24.25
C ASN A 368 8.70 23.42 25.43
N THR A 369 8.20 24.53 25.97
CA THR A 369 7.31 24.57 27.15
C THR A 369 6.05 25.40 26.89
N LEU A 370 5.60 25.49 25.64
CA LEU A 370 4.42 26.28 25.24
C LEU A 370 3.14 25.82 25.95
N GLU A 371 3.07 24.58 26.43
CA GLU A 371 1.98 24.04 27.24
C GLU A 371 2.00 24.54 28.71
N GLY A 372 3.15 25.05 29.16
CA GLY A 372 3.36 25.46 30.55
C GLY A 372 2.48 26.63 30.95
N PHE A 373 1.97 26.59 32.19
CA PHE A 373 1.12 27.65 32.76
C PHE A 373 1.84 29.02 32.79
N HIS A 374 3.15 29.03 33.05
CA HIS A 374 3.97 30.26 33.11
C HIS A 374 4.47 30.77 31.76
N ASN A 375 4.20 30.04 30.67
CA ASN A 375 4.56 30.47 29.33
C ASN A 375 3.43 31.31 28.75
N GLU A 376 3.70 32.55 28.35
CA GLU A 376 2.68 33.48 27.83
C GLU A 376 2.72 33.64 26.30
N CYS A 377 3.58 32.89 25.61
CA CYS A 377 3.73 33.00 24.16
C CYS A 377 2.42 32.63 23.42
N ARG A 378 2.01 33.48 22.48
CA ARG A 378 0.78 33.33 21.66
C ARG A 378 1.06 33.24 20.16
N VAL A 379 2.20 33.76 19.68
CA VAL A 379 2.57 33.79 18.25
C VAL A 379 4.03 33.38 18.04
N ILE A 380 4.25 32.53 17.05
CA ILE A 380 5.58 32.07 16.63
C ILE A 380 5.77 32.40 15.15
N PHE A 381 6.88 33.06 14.81
CA PHE A 381 7.32 33.28 13.43
C PHE A 381 8.47 32.34 13.09
N ALA A 382 8.37 31.63 11.97
CA ALA A 382 9.37 30.66 11.52
C ALA A 382 9.52 30.63 9.99
N VAL A 383 10.65 30.10 9.51
CA VAL A 383 10.97 29.96 8.06
C VAL A 383 10.86 28.51 7.60
N ASP A 384 10.49 28.35 6.33
CA ASP A 384 10.30 27.08 5.65
C ASP A 384 11.62 26.29 5.53
N LYS A 385 11.81 25.33 6.46
CA LYS A 385 12.80 24.26 6.32
C LYS A 385 12.06 22.99 5.88
N LEU A 386 12.17 22.67 4.58
CA LEU A 386 11.74 21.40 4.00
C LEU A 386 12.45 20.23 4.71
N ASN A 387 11.79 19.71 5.76
CA ASN A 387 11.94 18.44 6.48
C ASN A 387 11.38 18.54 7.92
N GLU A 388 11.15 19.76 8.44
CA GLU A 388 10.63 19.98 9.80
C GLU A 388 9.09 20.13 9.86
N GLU A 389 8.42 20.23 8.70
CA GLU A 389 6.98 20.47 8.64
C GLU A 389 6.14 19.32 9.22
N ALA A 390 6.52 18.07 8.99
CA ALA A 390 5.82 16.92 9.58
C ALA A 390 5.98 16.83 11.10
N GLN A 391 7.10 17.32 11.65
CA GLN A 391 7.33 17.35 13.10
C GLN A 391 6.62 18.52 13.77
N LEU A 392 6.58 19.72 13.16
CA LEU A 392 5.85 20.87 13.71
C LEU A 392 4.33 20.72 13.55
N ILE A 393 3.84 20.17 12.43
CA ILE A 393 2.43 19.79 12.22
C ILE A 393 2.09 18.60 13.14
N GLY A 394 2.99 17.62 13.28
CA GLY A 394 2.85 16.52 14.23
C GLY A 394 2.83 16.97 15.69
N ARG A 395 3.58 18.02 16.05
CA ARG A 395 3.50 18.67 17.36
C ARG A 395 2.17 19.43 17.49
N GLY A 396 1.85 20.36 16.59
CA GLY A 396 0.62 21.18 16.64
C GLY A 396 -0.70 20.39 16.57
N ALA A 397 -0.71 19.23 15.90
CA ALA A 397 -1.84 18.31 15.86
C ALA A 397 -1.98 17.43 17.12
N ARG A 398 -0.91 17.28 17.93
CA ARG A 398 -0.88 16.53 19.21
C ARG A 398 -1.09 17.41 20.44
N TYR A 399 -0.81 18.72 20.35
CA TYR A 399 -0.80 19.62 21.50
C TYR A 399 -2.15 20.28 21.73
N CYS A 400 -2.98 19.65 22.55
CA CYS A 400 -3.41 20.23 23.82
C CYS A 400 -4.31 19.20 24.51
N PRO A 401 -3.73 18.24 25.27
CA PRO A 401 -4.54 17.27 25.95
C PRO A 401 -5.35 17.96 27.04
N PHE A 402 -6.67 17.83 26.98
CA PHE A 402 -7.57 18.37 27.99
C PHE A 402 -8.64 17.35 28.33
N LYS A 403 -9.06 17.41 29.59
CA LYS A 403 -10.18 16.66 30.13
C LYS A 403 -11.29 17.64 30.45
N THR A 404 -12.50 17.32 30.04
CA THR A 404 -13.70 17.96 30.55
C THR A 404 -14.22 17.21 31.77
N ASP A 405 -14.06 15.88 31.78
CA ASP A 405 -14.46 14.98 32.86
C ASP A 405 -13.36 13.95 33.21
N ASP A 406 -13.46 13.26 34.35
CA ASP A 406 -12.41 12.35 34.83
C ASP A 406 -12.19 11.12 33.94
N PHE A 407 -13.24 10.69 33.24
CA PHE A 407 -13.25 9.53 32.34
C PHE A 407 -12.66 9.83 30.97
N ASP A 408 -12.52 11.12 30.62
CA ASP A 408 -11.93 11.53 29.35
C ASP A 408 -10.50 11.01 29.18
N ASN A 409 -10.24 10.48 28.00
CA ASN A 409 -8.87 10.39 27.51
C ASN A 409 -8.41 11.79 27.10
N ALA A 410 -7.48 12.36 27.88
CA ALA A 410 -6.98 13.71 27.65
C ALA A 410 -6.39 13.87 26.23
N TYR A 411 -5.87 12.80 25.62
CA TYR A 411 -5.16 12.82 24.35
C TYR A 411 -6.01 12.47 23.12
N GLN A 412 -7.31 12.16 23.30
CA GLN A 412 -8.22 11.88 22.19
C GLN A 412 -9.27 12.99 22.04
N ARG A 413 -9.66 13.22 20.79
CA ARG A 413 -10.81 14.05 20.43
C ARG A 413 -12.11 13.42 20.94
N LYS A 414 -13.04 14.27 21.39
CA LYS A 414 -14.28 13.90 22.07
C LYS A 414 -15.52 14.28 21.25
N TYR A 415 -15.44 15.36 20.47
CA TYR A 415 -16.61 16.00 19.87
C TYR A 415 -16.73 15.78 18.35
N ASP A 416 -16.05 14.77 17.80
CA ASP A 416 -16.11 14.47 16.36
C ASP A 416 -17.54 14.17 15.87
N ARG A 417 -18.35 13.53 16.73
CA ARG A 417 -19.72 13.12 16.44
C ARG A 417 -20.77 14.14 16.89
N ASP A 418 -20.39 15.12 17.72
CA ASP A 418 -21.27 16.18 18.23
C ASP A 418 -20.92 17.53 17.60
N ILE A 419 -21.42 17.75 16.38
CA ILE A 419 -21.10 18.93 15.55
C ILE A 419 -21.60 20.23 16.17
N GLN A 420 -22.62 20.15 17.04
CA GLN A 420 -23.20 21.31 17.71
C GLN A 420 -22.46 21.69 18.99
N ASN A 421 -21.53 20.84 19.45
CA ASN A 421 -20.75 21.13 20.64
C ASN A 421 -19.83 22.33 20.44
N GLU A 422 -19.91 23.31 21.34
CA GLU A 422 -19.06 24.50 21.29
C GLU A 422 -17.57 24.17 21.53
N MET A 423 -17.26 23.09 22.25
CA MET A 423 -15.88 22.65 22.51
C MET A 423 -15.20 22.01 21.31
N ARG A 424 -15.95 21.66 20.26
CA ARG A 424 -15.40 21.06 19.04
C ARG A 424 -14.36 21.95 18.37
N ILE A 425 -14.53 23.27 18.43
CA ILE A 425 -13.57 24.24 17.85
C ILE A 425 -12.17 24.12 18.47
N CYS A 426 -12.07 23.62 19.70
CA CYS A 426 -10.82 23.42 20.43
C CYS A 426 -10.06 22.16 19.96
N GLU A 427 -10.76 21.22 19.33
CA GLU A 427 -10.22 19.96 18.78
C GLU A 427 -9.89 20.06 17.28
N GLU A 428 -10.16 21.20 16.64
CA GLU A 428 -9.84 21.46 15.23
C GLU A 428 -8.48 22.17 15.08
N LEU A 429 -7.81 21.98 13.95
CA LEU A 429 -6.60 22.68 13.54
C LEU A 429 -6.85 23.36 12.20
N TYR A 430 -6.78 24.69 12.17
CA TYR A 430 -7.03 25.45 10.95
C TYR A 430 -5.74 25.78 10.21
N TYR A 431 -5.72 25.44 8.92
CA TYR A 431 -4.68 25.82 7.99
C TYR A 431 -5.20 26.92 7.06
N HIS A 432 -4.48 28.05 6.98
CA HIS A 432 -4.87 29.20 6.18
C HIS A 432 -4.02 29.29 4.91
N SER A 433 -4.64 29.24 3.73
CA SER A 433 -3.94 29.34 2.44
C SER A 433 -4.53 30.44 1.56
N THR A 434 -3.71 31.08 0.72
CA THR A 434 -4.23 31.92 -0.37
C THR A 434 -5.08 31.07 -1.31
N TYR A 435 -6.18 31.62 -1.82
CA TYR A 435 -6.95 30.95 -2.87
C TYR A 435 -6.14 30.89 -4.17
N ASN A 436 -5.34 29.84 -4.29
CA ASN A 436 -4.58 29.53 -5.50
C ASN A 436 -4.98 28.11 -5.94
N PRO A 437 -5.83 27.97 -6.97
CA PRO A 437 -6.41 26.68 -7.37
C PRO A 437 -5.37 25.57 -7.60
N ARG A 438 -4.17 25.93 -8.09
CA ARG A 438 -3.10 24.97 -8.40
C ARG A 438 -2.35 24.52 -7.13
N TYR A 439 -2.01 25.46 -6.25
CA TYR A 439 -1.42 25.15 -4.94
C TYR A 439 -2.42 24.40 -4.04
N ILE A 440 -3.72 24.70 -4.14
CA ILE A 440 -4.78 23.99 -3.42
C ILE A 440 -4.90 22.55 -3.93
N GLN A 441 -4.81 22.31 -5.23
CA GLN A 441 -4.79 20.95 -5.77
C GLN A 441 -3.56 20.18 -5.28
N GLU A 442 -2.38 20.81 -5.27
CA GLU A 442 -1.16 20.20 -4.76
C GLU A 442 -1.25 19.93 -3.25
N LEU A 443 -1.64 20.91 -2.44
CA LEU A 443 -1.81 20.77 -0.99
C LEU A 443 -2.89 19.74 -0.66
N THR A 444 -4.04 19.78 -1.32
CA THR A 444 -5.12 18.80 -1.13
C THR A 444 -4.65 17.41 -1.57
N SER A 445 -3.90 17.29 -2.67
CA SER A 445 -3.36 16.00 -3.11
C SER A 445 -2.32 15.44 -2.15
N VAL A 446 -1.49 16.28 -1.54
CA VAL A 446 -0.51 15.88 -0.52
C VAL A 446 -1.22 15.50 0.77
N LEU A 447 -2.23 16.27 1.19
CA LEU A 447 -3.04 15.98 2.38
C LEU A 447 -3.93 14.73 2.18
N VAL A 448 -4.36 14.43 0.96
CA VAL A 448 -5.05 13.20 0.58
C VAL A 448 -4.09 12.02 0.56
N LYS A 449 -2.93 12.14 -0.10
CA LYS A 449 -1.88 11.11 -0.13
C LYS A 449 -1.32 10.76 1.26
N THR A 450 -1.28 11.73 2.18
CA THR A 450 -0.84 11.54 3.57
C THR A 450 -1.96 11.06 4.51
N GLY A 451 -3.20 10.95 4.02
CA GLY A 451 -4.35 10.48 4.80
C GLY A 451 -4.95 11.51 5.76
N ILE A 452 -4.57 12.79 5.63
CA ILE A 452 -5.04 13.91 6.45
C ILE A 452 -6.41 14.43 5.97
N ILE A 453 -6.73 14.34 4.67
CA ILE A 453 -8.02 14.76 4.08
C ILE A 453 -8.58 13.62 3.19
N PRO A 454 -9.89 13.29 3.24
CA PRO A 454 -10.51 12.30 2.35
C PRO A 454 -10.71 12.82 0.91
N GLU A 455 -10.68 11.94 -0.10
CA GLU A 455 -11.05 12.27 -1.50
C GLU A 455 -12.51 12.74 -1.56
N ARG A 456 -12.79 13.78 -2.38
CA ARG A 456 -14.05 14.56 -2.39
C ARG A 456 -15.29 13.70 -2.14
N ALA A 457 -15.96 13.95 -1.01
CA ALA A 457 -17.17 13.25 -0.61
C ALA A 457 -18.43 14.12 -0.71
N VAL A 458 -19.52 13.56 -1.24
CA VAL A 458 -20.87 14.12 -1.11
C VAL A 458 -21.45 13.68 0.23
N GLU A 459 -21.78 14.65 1.08
CA GLU A 459 -22.41 14.42 2.39
C GLU A 459 -23.92 14.14 2.22
N LYS A 460 -24.42 13.02 2.76
CA LYS A 460 -25.84 12.66 2.82
C LYS A 460 -26.24 12.35 4.26
N LYS A 461 -27.36 12.91 4.72
CA LYS A 461 -27.86 12.69 6.08
C LYS A 461 -28.93 11.60 6.07
N LEU A 462 -28.85 10.68 7.04
CA LEU A 462 -29.79 9.58 7.26
C LEU A 462 -30.40 9.77 8.66
N PHE A 463 -31.72 9.86 8.79
CA PHE A 463 -32.37 10.09 10.09
C PHE A 463 -33.05 8.81 10.58
N VAL A 464 -32.96 8.54 11.88
CA VAL A 464 -33.73 7.47 12.53
C VAL A 464 -35.19 7.93 12.62
N LYS A 465 -36.12 7.08 12.17
CA LYS A 465 -37.55 7.41 12.16
C LYS A 465 -38.08 7.70 13.55
N LYS A 466 -38.92 8.74 13.65
CA LYS A 466 -39.57 9.15 14.91
C LYS A 466 -40.40 8.01 15.52
N ASP A 467 -41.10 7.25 14.70
CA ASP A 467 -41.93 6.13 15.16
C ASP A 467 -41.09 5.00 15.75
N PHE A 468 -39.91 4.74 15.17
CA PHE A 468 -38.98 3.76 15.71
C PHE A 468 -38.42 4.19 17.07
N LYS A 469 -38.09 5.49 17.25
CA LYS A 469 -37.64 6.05 18.54
C LYS A 469 -38.66 5.84 19.67
N ASN A 470 -39.94 5.63 19.35
CA ASN A 470 -41.00 5.40 20.33
C ASN A 470 -41.17 3.94 20.74
N THR A 471 -40.54 2.99 20.02
CA THR A 471 -40.69 1.54 20.25
C THR A 471 -40.08 1.08 21.56
N LYS A 472 -40.59 -0.05 22.10
CA LYS A 472 -40.02 -0.69 23.29
C LYS A 472 -38.58 -1.15 23.03
N PHE A 473 -38.33 -1.69 21.85
CA PHE A 473 -37.01 -2.09 21.40
C PHE A 473 -36.01 -0.94 21.42
N TYR A 474 -36.36 0.25 20.89
CA TYR A 474 -35.46 1.41 20.96
C TYR A 474 -35.18 1.88 22.39
N LYS A 475 -36.17 1.82 23.28
CA LYS A 475 -36.04 2.33 24.66
C LYS A 475 -35.32 1.38 25.61
N THR A 476 -35.38 0.07 25.36
CA THR A 476 -34.98 -0.95 26.34
C THR A 476 -34.30 -2.17 25.73
N GLY A 477 -34.14 -2.22 24.41
CA GLY A 477 -33.48 -3.31 23.72
C GLY A 477 -31.98 -3.35 23.98
N PHE A 478 -31.40 -4.52 23.74
CA PHE A 478 -29.98 -4.77 23.91
C PHE A 478 -29.36 -5.27 22.62
N LEU A 479 -28.13 -4.84 22.36
CA LEU A 479 -27.28 -5.36 21.30
C LEU A 479 -26.17 -6.22 21.90
N PHE A 480 -25.95 -7.39 21.30
CA PHE A 480 -24.81 -8.24 21.64
C PHE A 480 -23.69 -8.01 20.63
N LEU A 481 -22.51 -7.67 21.13
CA LEU A 481 -21.29 -7.47 20.35
C LEU A 481 -20.12 -8.19 21.02
N ASN A 482 -19.08 -8.47 20.23
CA ASN A 482 -17.79 -8.88 20.77
C ASN A 482 -16.73 -7.81 20.47
N GLU A 483 -15.87 -7.57 21.45
CA GLU A 483 -14.76 -6.62 21.33
C GLU A 483 -13.43 -7.29 21.63
N LYS A 484 -12.36 -6.72 21.06
CA LYS A 484 -10.99 -7.08 21.42
C LYS A 484 -10.59 -6.29 22.65
N GLU A 485 -10.33 -6.97 23.76
CA GLU A 485 -9.81 -6.33 24.96
C GLU A 485 -8.27 -6.33 24.91
N LYS A 486 -7.68 -5.12 24.90
CA LYS A 486 -6.23 -4.95 25.02
C LYS A 486 -5.83 -5.07 26.49
N TYR A 487 -4.71 -5.73 26.77
CA TYR A 487 -4.10 -5.66 28.10
C TYR A 487 -3.73 -4.21 28.42
N SER A 488 -4.23 -3.67 29.55
CA SER A 488 -3.90 -2.32 30.02
C SER A 488 -2.53 -2.32 30.70
N ARG A 489 -1.70 -1.31 30.40
CA ARG A 489 -0.36 -1.15 30.99
C ARG A 489 -0.37 -1.02 32.52
N LYS A 490 -1.48 -0.55 33.10
CA LYS A 490 -1.63 -0.41 34.56
C LYS A 490 -1.83 -1.75 35.28
N ASP A 491 -2.19 -2.78 34.52
CA ASP A 491 -2.53 -4.11 35.02
C ASP A 491 -1.45 -5.16 34.69
N VAL A 492 -0.34 -4.72 34.09
CA VAL A 492 0.84 -5.55 33.78
C VAL A 492 1.86 -5.38 34.90
N PHE A 493 1.83 -6.31 35.86
CA PHE A 493 2.80 -6.37 36.96
C PHE A 493 3.87 -7.46 36.75
N GLU A 494 3.71 -8.32 35.74
CA GLU A 494 4.68 -9.36 35.34
C GLU A 494 4.56 -9.71 33.84
N LEU A 495 5.56 -10.40 33.29
CA LEU A 495 5.52 -11.00 31.94
C LEU A 495 5.28 -12.52 32.07
N PRO A 496 4.25 -13.10 31.42
CA PRO A 496 3.91 -14.51 31.59
C PRO A 496 4.88 -15.43 30.85
N SER A 497 5.49 -16.38 31.56
CA SER A 497 6.31 -17.46 31.00
C SER A 497 5.49 -18.76 30.88
N SER A 498 4.87 -19.05 29.73
CA SER A 498 4.56 -20.43 29.26
C SER A 498 3.81 -20.48 27.92
N LYS A 499 4.09 -21.56 27.15
CA LYS A 499 3.48 -22.00 25.88
C LYS A 499 2.04 -22.50 26.05
N TYR A 500 1.19 -22.36 25.04
CA TYR A 500 -0.18 -22.90 24.96
C TYR A 500 -0.42 -23.42 23.52
N PHE A 501 -0.85 -24.64 23.17
CA PHE A 501 -1.22 -25.89 23.84
C PHE A 501 -0.65 -27.04 22.96
N PRO A 502 0.20 -27.95 23.48
CA PRO A 502 0.99 -28.85 22.62
C PRO A 502 0.24 -30.05 22.01
N ASN A 503 -1.03 -30.31 22.38
CA ASN A 503 -1.73 -31.56 22.07
C ASN A 503 -3.15 -31.36 21.50
N LEU A 504 -3.36 -30.42 20.58
CA LEU A 504 -4.65 -30.24 19.90
C LEU A 504 -4.46 -30.37 18.39
N ASP A 505 -5.11 -31.38 17.79
CA ASP A 505 -4.92 -31.69 16.37
C ASP A 505 -5.97 -30.99 15.47
N THR A 506 -7.16 -30.65 16.00
CA THR A 506 -8.21 -29.94 15.23
C THR A 506 -9.08 -28.99 16.07
N LEU A 507 -9.72 -28.02 15.42
CA LEU A 507 -10.63 -27.05 16.04
C LEU A 507 -11.92 -27.70 16.58
N ASP A 508 -12.44 -28.72 15.88
CA ASP A 508 -13.60 -29.50 16.34
C ASP A 508 -13.32 -30.20 17.67
N GLU A 509 -12.11 -30.67 17.89
CA GLU A 509 -11.69 -31.33 19.13
C GLU A 509 -11.68 -30.34 20.32
N PHE A 510 -11.25 -29.09 20.10
CA PHE A 510 -11.34 -28.02 21.10
C PHE A 510 -12.79 -27.65 21.45
N ILE A 511 -13.70 -27.70 20.46
CA ILE A 511 -15.12 -27.35 20.65
C ILE A 511 -15.91 -28.48 21.31
N SER A 512 -15.60 -29.74 20.99
CA SER A 512 -16.44 -30.90 21.36
C SER A 512 -15.95 -31.67 22.59
N GLN A 513 -14.66 -31.61 22.93
CA GLN A 513 -14.12 -32.30 24.10
C GLN A 513 -14.57 -31.64 25.40
N LYS A 514 -14.97 -32.47 26.36
CA LYS A 514 -15.47 -32.03 27.67
C LYS A 514 -14.42 -31.34 28.53
N GLU A 515 -13.14 -31.66 28.33
CA GLU A 515 -12.03 -31.00 29.01
C GLU A 515 -11.80 -29.55 28.54
N TYR A 516 -12.41 -29.15 27.41
CA TYR A 516 -12.34 -27.79 26.84
C TYR A 516 -13.74 -27.16 26.78
N LEU A 517 -14.28 -26.86 25.58
CA LEU A 517 -15.55 -26.14 25.43
C LEU A 517 -16.79 -27.05 25.42
N GLY A 518 -16.62 -28.37 25.30
CA GLY A 518 -17.71 -29.33 25.04
C GLY A 518 -18.74 -29.48 26.16
N ASP A 519 -18.38 -29.15 27.41
CA ASP A 519 -19.31 -29.14 28.56
C ASP A 519 -19.63 -27.72 29.07
N ILE A 520 -19.22 -26.66 28.35
CA ILE A 520 -19.56 -25.28 28.72
C ILE A 520 -21.04 -25.01 28.40
N LYS A 521 -21.88 -25.23 29.41
CA LYS A 521 -23.20 -24.60 29.50
C LYS A 521 -23.04 -23.17 30.01
N ILE A 522 -23.12 -22.18 29.11
CA ILE A 522 -23.29 -20.78 29.51
C ILE A 522 -24.73 -20.59 29.98
N VAL A 523 -24.97 -20.88 31.26
CA VAL A 523 -26.18 -20.46 31.97
C VAL A 523 -25.87 -19.11 32.59
N VAL A 524 -26.34 -18.03 31.95
CA VAL A 524 -26.32 -16.70 32.57
C VAL A 524 -27.44 -16.67 33.61
N SER A 525 -27.11 -17.02 34.85
CA SER A 525 -27.95 -16.79 36.01
C SER A 525 -27.29 -15.73 36.89
N GLY A 526 -27.74 -14.48 36.76
CA GLY A 526 -27.19 -13.32 37.46
C GLY A 526 -28.19 -12.18 37.53
N LEU A 527 -28.74 -12.01 38.73
CA LEU A 527 -29.58 -10.98 39.34
C LEU A 527 -30.00 -9.74 38.51
N ALA A 528 -31.32 -9.52 38.49
CA ALA A 528 -32.00 -8.31 38.03
C ALA A 528 -31.42 -6.98 38.56
N ASN A 529 -30.62 -7.01 39.64
CA ASN A 529 -30.05 -5.84 40.28
C ASN A 529 -28.78 -5.28 39.59
N GLN A 530 -28.15 -6.02 38.67
CA GLN A 530 -27.05 -5.47 37.84
C GLN A 530 -27.55 -4.79 36.55
N LEU A 531 -28.84 -4.92 36.22
CA LEU A 531 -29.49 -4.20 35.11
C LEU A 531 -29.87 -2.76 35.49
N GLU A 532 -29.76 -2.38 36.76
CA GLU A 532 -30.13 -1.06 37.29
C GLU A 532 -28.94 -0.13 37.57
N GLN A 533 -27.68 -0.59 37.44
CA GLN A 533 -26.57 0.36 37.47
C GLN A 533 -26.55 1.14 36.14
N PRO A 534 -26.64 2.49 36.17
CA PRO A 534 -26.52 3.27 34.95
C PRO A 534 -25.14 3.00 34.35
N LEU A 535 -25.12 2.67 33.06
CA LEU A 535 -23.92 2.75 32.23
C LEU A 535 -23.25 4.10 32.52
N THR A 536 -21.94 4.10 32.75
CA THR A 536 -21.19 5.36 32.95
C THR A 536 -21.46 6.30 31.77
N PRO A 537 -21.43 7.64 31.96
CA PRO A 537 -21.77 8.60 30.90
C PRO A 537 -21.04 8.40 29.55
N ASP A 538 -19.88 7.74 29.56
CA ASP A 538 -19.09 7.41 28.35
C ASP A 538 -19.56 6.15 27.59
N GLU A 539 -20.51 5.38 28.11
CA GLU A 539 -20.99 4.14 27.50
C GLU A 539 -22.30 4.30 26.69
N GLU A 540 -22.70 5.52 26.35
CA GLU A 540 -23.77 5.77 25.37
C GLU A 540 -23.23 5.84 23.93
N LEU A 541 -22.57 4.76 23.48
CA LEU A 541 -22.30 4.55 22.05
C LEU A 541 -23.64 4.33 21.32
N THR A 542 -24.14 5.38 20.67
CA THR A 542 -25.46 5.39 20.04
C THR A 542 -25.47 4.59 18.74
N ILE A 543 -25.57 3.24 18.81
CA ILE A 543 -25.50 2.35 17.63
C ILE A 543 -26.60 2.67 16.59
N ILE A 544 -27.75 3.16 17.05
CA ILE A 544 -28.89 3.53 16.20
C ILE A 544 -29.17 5.03 16.37
N SER A 545 -28.38 5.86 15.72
CA SER A 545 -28.52 7.33 15.68
C SER A 545 -28.66 7.86 14.26
N ASP A 546 -29.01 9.14 14.13
CA ASP A 546 -28.94 9.84 12.86
C ASP A 546 -27.49 9.80 12.33
N LYS A 547 -27.31 9.68 11.00
CA LYS A 547 -26.04 9.43 10.34
C LYS A 547 -25.72 10.48 9.30
N VAL A 548 -24.42 10.65 9.06
CA VAL A 548 -23.86 11.42 7.95
C VAL A 548 -22.99 10.49 7.12
N LEU A 549 -23.39 10.23 5.88
CA LEU A 549 -22.71 9.38 4.91
C LEU A 549 -21.90 10.23 3.95
N ASN A 550 -20.68 9.79 3.65
CA ASN A 550 -19.75 10.50 2.77
C ASN A 550 -19.46 9.62 1.55
N PHE A 551 -19.90 10.02 0.37
CA PHE A 551 -19.71 9.26 -0.88
C PHE A 551 -18.65 9.89 -1.76
N ALA A 552 -17.58 9.14 -2.08
CA ALA A 552 -16.56 9.60 -3.03
C ALA A 552 -17.17 9.75 -4.44
N THR A 553 -16.99 10.91 -5.08
CA THR A 553 -17.42 11.10 -6.47
C THR A 553 -16.24 10.96 -7.41
N ASP A 554 -16.05 9.77 -7.98
CA ASP A 554 -15.13 9.56 -9.09
C ASP A 554 -15.81 9.86 -10.43
N ASN A 555 -15.21 10.78 -11.18
CA ASN A 555 -15.44 10.91 -12.61
C ASN A 555 -14.64 9.81 -13.32
N GLU A 556 -15.04 8.54 -13.19
CA GLU A 556 -14.80 7.44 -14.16
C GLU A 556 -15.37 6.10 -13.67
N ASN A 557 -16.64 5.87 -13.99
CA ASN A 557 -17.21 4.57 -14.43
C ASN A 557 -17.09 3.28 -13.59
N LYS A 558 -17.08 3.28 -12.25
CA LYS A 558 -17.46 2.05 -11.51
C LYS A 558 -18.57 2.12 -10.46
N GLU A 559 -19.04 3.29 -10.02
CA GLU A 559 -20.07 3.34 -8.98
C GLU A 559 -21.09 4.48 -9.19
N ARG A 560 -21.83 4.47 -10.32
CA ARG A 560 -22.86 5.47 -10.66
C ARG A 560 -24.08 5.52 -9.70
N GLU A 561 -24.14 4.69 -8.67
CA GLU A 561 -25.30 4.53 -7.78
C GLU A 561 -25.06 4.87 -6.30
N LEU A 562 -23.80 5.02 -5.87
CA LEU A 562 -23.47 5.37 -4.49
C LEU A 562 -23.89 6.82 -4.21
N GLY A 563 -24.66 7.01 -3.13
CA GLY A 563 -25.23 8.31 -2.75
C GLY A 563 -26.56 8.68 -3.40
N LYS A 564 -27.14 7.83 -4.27
CA LYS A 564 -28.54 7.99 -4.75
C LYS A 564 -29.55 7.41 -3.77
N SER A 565 -30.62 8.15 -3.52
CA SER A 565 -31.72 7.74 -2.62
C SER A 565 -32.48 6.54 -3.20
N MET A 566 -32.88 5.58 -2.35
CA MET A 566 -33.80 4.50 -2.74
C MET A 566 -35.23 5.03 -3.04
N LYS A 567 -35.52 6.27 -2.64
CA LYS A 567 -36.77 6.98 -2.96
C LYS A 567 -36.73 7.68 -4.32
N ASP A 568 -35.65 7.56 -5.08
CA ASP A 568 -35.57 8.14 -6.42
C ASP A 568 -36.53 7.42 -7.38
N VAL A 569 -37.56 8.13 -7.83
CA VAL A 569 -38.64 7.60 -8.68
C VAL A 569 -38.13 7.25 -10.09
N SER A 570 -36.97 7.78 -10.49
CA SER A 570 -36.36 7.46 -11.79
C SER A 570 -35.83 6.02 -11.86
N GLU A 571 -35.49 5.42 -10.72
CA GLU A 571 -34.87 4.08 -10.62
C GLU A 571 -35.94 2.99 -10.38
N THR A 572 -36.84 2.81 -11.35
CA THR A 572 -38.05 1.95 -11.23
C THR A 572 -37.80 0.53 -10.69
N ASN A 573 -36.64 -0.08 -10.98
CA ASN A 573 -36.29 -1.43 -10.54
C ASN A 573 -35.92 -1.53 -9.05
N ILE A 574 -35.37 -0.47 -8.47
CA ILE A 574 -34.87 -0.43 -7.07
C ILE A 574 -35.65 0.54 -6.19
N TYR A 575 -36.56 1.34 -6.77
CA TYR A 575 -37.44 2.24 -6.05
C TYR A 575 -38.27 1.50 -4.98
N LEU A 576 -38.23 2.04 -3.76
CA LEU A 576 -39.10 1.69 -2.65
C LEU A 576 -39.26 2.93 -1.76
N ASP A 577 -40.50 3.35 -1.50
CA ASP A 577 -40.75 4.38 -0.49
C ASP A 577 -40.60 3.80 0.92
N ILE A 578 -39.34 3.75 1.36
CA ILE A 578 -38.97 3.19 2.64
C ILE A 578 -39.41 4.05 3.82
N SER A 579 -39.75 5.33 3.59
CA SER A 579 -40.19 6.24 4.66
C SER A 579 -41.46 5.74 5.34
N SER A 580 -42.33 5.08 4.58
CA SER A 580 -43.59 4.47 5.02
C SER A 580 -43.45 3.12 5.73
N LYS A 581 -42.26 2.50 5.72
CA LYS A 581 -42.06 1.11 6.16
C LYS A 581 -41.60 1.05 7.62
N PRO A 582 -42.38 0.48 8.56
CA PRO A 582 -42.06 0.50 9.99
C PRO A 582 -40.89 -0.42 10.38
N TRP A 583 -40.59 -1.43 9.56
CA TRP A 583 -39.54 -2.42 9.81
C TRP A 583 -38.14 -1.95 9.43
N TYR A 584 -38.01 -0.85 8.68
CA TYR A 584 -36.72 -0.27 8.34
C TYR A 584 -36.45 0.96 9.20
N VAL A 585 -35.32 0.99 9.90
CA VAL A 585 -35.09 1.95 10.99
C VAL A 585 -34.83 3.39 10.53
N PHE A 586 -34.26 3.58 9.35
CA PHE A 586 -33.90 4.89 8.81
C PHE A 586 -34.93 5.43 7.81
N ASP A 587 -34.91 6.74 7.57
CA ASP A 587 -35.79 7.44 6.63
C ASP A 587 -35.40 7.29 5.14
N ASP A 588 -34.22 6.73 4.87
CA ASP A 588 -33.71 6.48 3.52
C ASP A 588 -32.68 5.35 3.47
N CYS A 589 -32.29 4.94 2.26
CA CYS A 589 -31.18 4.03 1.97
C CYS A 589 -30.36 4.59 0.79
N PHE A 590 -29.10 4.94 1.06
CA PHE A 590 -28.14 5.45 0.05
C PHE A 590 -27.10 4.39 -0.37
N GLY A 591 -27.42 3.12 -0.18
CA GLY A 591 -26.52 2.00 -0.47
C GLY A 591 -26.31 1.70 -1.96
N THR A 592 -25.44 0.73 -2.20
CA THR A 592 -25.22 0.06 -3.50
C THR A 592 -26.50 -0.57 -4.04
N SER A 593 -26.45 -0.95 -5.32
CA SER A 593 -27.57 -1.62 -5.99
C SER A 593 -27.99 -2.88 -5.22
N GLU A 594 -27.02 -3.66 -4.76
CA GLU A 594 -27.16 -4.92 -4.04
C GLU A 594 -27.85 -4.67 -2.70
N GLU A 595 -27.39 -3.70 -1.93
CA GLU A 595 -28.01 -3.35 -0.65
C GLU A 595 -29.47 -2.90 -0.83
N LYS A 596 -29.78 -2.11 -1.87
CA LYS A 596 -31.15 -1.70 -2.20
C LYS A 596 -32.03 -2.89 -2.61
N HIS A 597 -31.51 -3.83 -3.40
CA HIS A 597 -32.23 -5.07 -3.73
C HIS A 597 -32.51 -5.93 -2.49
N PHE A 598 -31.58 -6.00 -1.54
CA PHE A 598 -31.77 -6.71 -0.29
C PHE A 598 -32.86 -6.07 0.58
N VAL A 599 -32.87 -4.74 0.69
CA VAL A 599 -33.95 -4.03 1.38
C VAL A 599 -35.31 -4.31 0.73
N LYS A 600 -35.38 -4.33 -0.61
CA LYS A 600 -36.59 -4.70 -1.35
C LYS A 600 -36.99 -6.18 -1.15
N TYR A 601 -36.01 -7.07 -0.97
CA TYR A 601 -36.27 -8.47 -0.62
C TYR A 601 -36.88 -8.59 0.78
N ILE A 602 -36.34 -7.87 1.78
CA ILE A 602 -36.93 -7.82 3.13
C ILE A 602 -38.37 -7.31 3.08
N ASP A 603 -38.67 -6.27 2.28
CA ASP A 603 -40.04 -5.79 2.09
C ASP A 603 -40.97 -6.88 1.55
N LYS A 604 -40.52 -7.69 0.58
CA LYS A 604 -41.31 -8.79 -0.01
C LYS A 604 -41.59 -9.93 0.97
N ILE A 605 -40.69 -10.19 1.92
CA ILE A 605 -40.86 -11.28 2.89
C ILE A 605 -41.43 -10.79 4.23
N TYR A 606 -41.64 -9.48 4.38
CA TYR A 606 -42.05 -8.88 5.64
C TYR A 606 -43.34 -9.49 6.21
N ASP A 607 -44.37 -9.65 5.38
CA ASP A 607 -45.66 -10.24 5.79
C ASP A 607 -45.47 -11.67 6.32
N LYS A 608 -44.57 -12.46 5.72
CA LYS A 608 -44.23 -13.81 6.19
C LYS A 608 -43.43 -13.80 7.50
N LEU A 609 -42.58 -12.81 7.70
CA LEU A 609 -41.85 -12.66 8.96
C LEU A 609 -42.83 -12.31 10.09
N GLN A 610 -43.85 -11.49 9.83
CA GLN A 610 -44.88 -11.11 10.82
C GLN A 610 -45.73 -12.28 11.32
N GLU A 611 -45.82 -13.38 10.56
CA GLU A 611 -46.48 -14.61 11.03
C GLU A 611 -45.77 -15.23 12.25
N LYS A 612 -44.44 -15.06 12.34
CA LYS A 612 -43.58 -15.70 13.34
C LYS A 612 -42.96 -14.74 14.36
N TYR A 613 -42.86 -13.47 14.03
CA TYR A 613 -42.14 -12.47 14.82
C TYR A 613 -43.00 -11.22 15.06
N ASP A 614 -42.99 -10.71 16.30
CA ASP A 614 -43.77 -9.52 16.70
C ASP A 614 -42.99 -8.21 16.47
N GLU A 615 -41.68 -8.21 16.76
CA GLU A 615 -40.77 -7.09 16.50
C GLU A 615 -39.79 -7.47 15.38
N ILE A 616 -39.76 -6.69 14.29
CA ILE A 616 -38.91 -6.93 13.12
C ILE A 616 -38.26 -5.59 12.73
N TYR A 617 -36.94 -5.49 12.89
CA TYR A 617 -36.22 -4.26 12.58
C TYR A 617 -34.95 -4.56 11.78
N LEU A 618 -34.85 -3.98 10.59
CA LEU A 618 -33.64 -3.98 9.78
C LEU A 618 -32.87 -2.68 10.02
N VAL A 619 -31.63 -2.82 10.50
CA VAL A 619 -30.72 -1.74 10.82
C VAL A 619 -29.50 -1.84 9.92
N ARG A 620 -29.16 -0.76 9.23
CA ARG A 620 -27.93 -0.66 8.44
C ARG A 620 -26.74 -0.39 9.37
N ASN A 621 -25.65 -1.15 9.27
CA ASN A 621 -24.48 -1.05 10.16
C ASN A 621 -23.55 0.11 9.81
N GLU A 622 -23.30 0.47 8.55
CA GLU A 622 -22.44 1.64 8.22
C GLU A 622 -21.12 1.73 9.03
N ARG A 623 -20.45 0.58 9.25
CA ARG A 623 -19.20 0.46 10.03
C ARG A 623 -19.31 0.87 11.52
N PHE A 624 -20.51 0.88 12.12
CA PHE A 624 -20.70 1.21 13.54
C PHE A 624 -20.00 0.23 14.46
N PHE A 625 -20.11 -1.05 14.17
CA PHE A 625 -19.42 -2.10 14.90
C PHE A 625 -18.79 -3.09 13.93
N LYS A 626 -17.73 -3.74 14.43
CA LYS A 626 -17.09 -4.88 13.79
C LYS A 626 -17.29 -6.07 14.70
N LEU A 627 -17.47 -7.23 14.11
CA LEU A 627 -17.35 -8.49 14.81
C LEU A 627 -15.94 -9.02 14.62
N TYR A 628 -15.41 -9.69 15.64
CA TYR A 628 -14.10 -10.31 15.55
C TYR A 628 -14.25 -11.83 15.57
N THR A 629 -13.53 -12.52 14.69
CA THR A 629 -13.44 -13.98 14.77
C THR A 629 -12.68 -14.38 16.04
N PHE A 630 -13.10 -15.46 16.66
CA PHE A 630 -12.43 -16.00 17.85
C PHE A 630 -11.14 -16.76 17.50
N GLU A 631 -11.00 -17.25 16.27
CA GLU A 631 -9.85 -18.05 15.81
C GLU A 631 -8.60 -17.20 15.56
N ASP A 632 -8.70 -16.19 14.70
CA ASP A 632 -7.56 -15.38 14.26
C ASP A 632 -7.71 -13.89 14.58
N GLY A 633 -8.85 -13.48 15.16
CA GLY A 633 -9.14 -12.08 15.45
C GLY A 633 -9.33 -11.23 14.20
N SER A 634 -9.53 -11.82 13.01
CA SER A 634 -9.93 -11.07 11.83
C SER A 634 -11.27 -10.36 12.07
N SER A 635 -11.45 -9.18 11.45
CA SER A 635 -12.65 -8.36 11.65
C SER A 635 -13.63 -8.54 10.50
N LEU A 636 -14.91 -8.76 10.82
CA LEU A 636 -16.03 -8.76 9.90
C LEU A 636 -16.91 -7.54 10.15
N GLU A 637 -17.22 -6.78 9.11
CA GLU A 637 -18.11 -5.62 9.14
C GLU A 637 -19.38 -5.95 8.35
N PRO A 638 -20.43 -6.49 8.98
CA PRO A 638 -21.67 -6.81 8.27
C PRO A 638 -22.37 -5.53 7.81
N ASP A 639 -22.90 -5.47 6.60
CA ASP A 639 -23.62 -4.28 6.08
C ASP A 639 -24.94 -4.01 6.81
N TYR A 640 -25.64 -5.06 7.25
CA TYR A 640 -26.94 -4.98 7.95
C TYR A 640 -27.01 -5.88 9.19
N ILE A 641 -27.88 -5.50 10.13
CA ILE A 641 -28.39 -6.35 11.20
C ILE A 641 -29.91 -6.45 11.08
N LEU A 642 -30.44 -7.66 11.17
CA LEU A 642 -31.87 -7.93 11.29
C LEU A 642 -32.19 -8.40 12.72
N PHE A 643 -33.04 -7.64 13.41
CA PHE A 643 -33.61 -7.99 14.71
C PHE A 643 -34.96 -8.64 14.54
N LEU A 644 -35.16 -9.78 15.21
CA LEU A 644 -36.43 -10.50 15.23
C LEU A 644 -36.76 -10.93 16.66
N GLN A 645 -37.99 -10.67 17.12
CA GLN A 645 -38.51 -11.22 18.37
C GLN A 645 -39.59 -12.26 18.11
N GLN A 646 -39.40 -13.49 18.60
CA GLN A 646 -40.34 -14.59 18.34
C GLN A 646 -41.68 -14.41 19.03
N LYS A 647 -42.75 -14.65 18.27
CA LYS A 647 -44.14 -14.60 18.72
C LYS A 647 -44.50 -15.80 19.59
N ASN A 648 -45.30 -15.58 20.63
CA ASN A 648 -45.96 -16.62 21.45
C ASN A 648 -45.03 -17.69 22.05
N SER A 649 -43.83 -17.33 22.51
CA SER A 649 -42.94 -18.26 23.23
C SER A 649 -43.04 -18.09 24.75
N PRO A 650 -43.03 -19.18 25.55
CA PRO A 650 -42.97 -19.11 27.01
C PRO A 650 -41.67 -18.45 27.54
N ARG A 651 -40.66 -18.28 26.68
CA ARG A 651 -39.45 -17.49 26.91
C ARG A 651 -39.26 -16.53 25.73
N SER A 652 -39.02 -15.24 25.96
CA SER A 652 -38.77 -14.28 24.88
C SER A 652 -37.46 -14.62 24.14
N PHE A 653 -37.56 -15.09 22.90
CA PHE A 653 -36.41 -15.33 22.03
C PHE A 653 -36.18 -14.11 21.13
N HIS A 654 -34.98 -13.55 21.21
CA HIS A 654 -34.51 -12.44 20.39
C HIS A 654 -33.39 -12.94 19.47
N TYR A 655 -33.52 -12.70 18.18
CA TYR A 655 -32.52 -13.02 17.17
C TYR A 655 -31.86 -11.74 16.69
N GLN A 656 -30.53 -11.80 16.58
CA GLN A 656 -29.69 -10.78 15.97
C GLN A 656 -28.93 -11.43 14.81
N ILE A 657 -29.37 -11.15 13.59
CA ILE A 657 -28.80 -11.75 12.38
C ILE A 657 -27.93 -10.70 11.69
N PHE A 658 -26.65 -10.97 11.56
CA PHE A 658 -25.70 -10.14 10.82
C PHE A 658 -25.72 -10.54 9.34
N VAL A 659 -25.83 -9.57 8.44
CA VAL A 659 -26.16 -9.81 7.02
C VAL A 659 -25.18 -9.09 6.11
N GLU A 660 -24.64 -9.84 5.14
CA GLU A 660 -23.85 -9.37 4.00
C GLU A 660 -24.63 -9.62 2.69
N PRO A 661 -25.32 -8.60 2.12
CA PRO A 661 -26.23 -8.74 0.98
C PRO A 661 -25.64 -9.36 -0.28
N LYS A 662 -24.34 -9.16 -0.54
CA LYS A 662 -23.67 -9.53 -1.80
C LYS A 662 -23.66 -11.03 -2.08
N VAL A 663 -23.75 -11.86 -1.04
CA VAL A 663 -23.78 -13.34 -1.15
C VAL A 663 -25.21 -13.87 -1.14
N ILE A 664 -26.13 -13.16 -0.47
CA ILE A 664 -27.48 -13.63 -0.16
C ILE A 664 -28.45 -13.44 -1.34
N LEU A 665 -28.25 -12.41 -2.15
CA LEU A 665 -29.18 -12.07 -3.25
C LEU A 665 -29.07 -12.99 -4.47
N THR A 666 -27.87 -13.45 -4.77
CA THR A 666 -27.59 -14.27 -5.96
C THR A 666 -27.58 -15.75 -5.64
N ASN A 667 -27.43 -16.13 -4.36
CA ASN A 667 -27.12 -17.49 -3.92
C ASN A 667 -26.00 -18.13 -4.75
N GLN A 668 -25.12 -17.30 -5.30
CA GLN A 668 -24.04 -17.62 -6.21
C GLN A 668 -22.86 -16.73 -5.83
N ALA A 669 -21.66 -17.30 -5.84
CA ALA A 669 -20.45 -16.51 -5.68
C ALA A 669 -20.44 -15.36 -6.71
N PRO A 670 -19.94 -14.16 -6.36
CA PRO A 670 -19.89 -13.01 -7.27
C PRO A 670 -18.91 -13.22 -8.47
N TYR A 671 -18.31 -14.40 -8.56
CA TYR A 671 -17.36 -14.82 -9.58
C TYR A 671 -17.72 -16.23 -10.08
N GLN A 672 -17.55 -16.48 -11.38
CA GLN A 672 -17.70 -17.82 -11.97
C GLN A 672 -16.42 -18.67 -11.83
N GLN A 673 -15.26 -18.02 -11.77
CA GLN A 673 -13.94 -18.64 -11.66
C GLN A 673 -13.04 -17.77 -10.79
N VAL A 674 -12.20 -18.39 -9.97
CA VAL A 674 -11.16 -17.73 -9.16
C VAL A 674 -9.81 -18.18 -9.68
N LEU A 675 -8.97 -17.22 -10.06
CA LEU A 675 -7.59 -17.46 -10.46
C LEU A 675 -6.66 -16.82 -9.43
N SER A 676 -5.85 -17.65 -8.76
CA SER A 676 -4.79 -17.20 -7.86
C SER A 676 -3.42 -17.40 -8.51
N HIS A 677 -2.48 -16.50 -8.24
CA HIS A 677 -1.09 -16.66 -8.66
C HIS A 677 -0.15 -16.64 -7.45
N GLY A 678 1.00 -17.29 -7.58
CA GLY A 678 2.04 -17.27 -6.56
C GLY A 678 2.77 -15.93 -6.49
N PHE A 679 3.55 -15.77 -5.42
CA PHE A 679 4.38 -14.59 -5.23
C PHE A 679 5.60 -14.63 -6.16
N VAL A 680 6.07 -13.46 -6.58
CA VAL A 680 7.36 -13.37 -7.25
C VAL A 680 8.47 -13.46 -6.19
N VAL A 681 9.43 -14.34 -6.43
CA VAL A 681 10.57 -14.69 -5.57
C VAL A 681 11.86 -14.54 -6.36
N ASP A 682 13.01 -14.52 -5.69
CA ASP A 682 14.30 -14.41 -6.38
C ASP A 682 14.74 -15.73 -7.06
N GLU A 683 15.94 -15.74 -7.65
CA GLU A 683 16.54 -16.93 -8.27
C GLU A 683 16.63 -18.14 -7.31
N LYS A 684 16.85 -17.87 -6.02
CA LYS A 684 16.98 -18.87 -4.96
C LYS A 684 15.62 -19.34 -4.41
N GLY A 685 14.51 -18.77 -4.89
CA GLY A 685 13.17 -19.08 -4.38
C GLY A 685 12.87 -18.43 -3.03
N GLN A 686 13.67 -17.45 -2.62
CA GLN A 686 13.41 -16.68 -1.41
C GLN A 686 12.44 -15.56 -1.74
N LYS A 687 11.49 -15.30 -0.84
CA LYS A 687 10.57 -14.18 -0.95
C LYS A 687 11.36 -12.93 -1.31
N MET A 688 10.99 -12.30 -2.43
CA MET A 688 11.58 -11.03 -2.84
C MET A 688 11.33 -10.05 -1.72
N SER A 689 12.40 -9.79 -0.99
CA SER A 689 12.40 -8.90 0.13
C SER A 689 13.56 -8.00 -0.15
N LYS A 690 13.27 -6.71 -0.16
CA LYS A 690 14.28 -5.76 -0.50
C LYS A 690 15.48 -5.98 0.50
N SER A 691 15.23 -6.40 1.74
CA SER A 691 16.26 -6.81 2.73
C SER A 691 17.25 -7.88 2.27
N LEU A 692 16.89 -8.82 1.39
CA LEU A 692 17.83 -9.82 0.84
C LEU A 692 18.65 -9.29 -0.35
N GLY A 693 18.45 -8.04 -0.76
CA GLY A 693 19.07 -7.44 -1.95
C GLY A 693 18.61 -8.05 -3.27
N ASN A 694 17.60 -8.93 -3.22
CA ASN A 694 17.15 -9.77 -4.33
C ASN A 694 15.92 -9.21 -5.06
N VAL A 695 15.55 -7.94 -4.80
CA VAL A 695 14.39 -7.29 -5.41
C VAL A 695 14.79 -6.53 -6.65
N ILE A 696 14.03 -6.77 -7.70
CA ILE A 696 14.19 -6.12 -9.00
C ILE A 696 12.97 -5.22 -9.21
N ASP A 697 13.21 -3.92 -9.43
CA ASP A 697 12.14 -2.96 -9.70
C ASP A 697 11.55 -3.21 -11.11
N PRO A 698 10.22 -3.36 -11.26
CA PRO A 698 9.60 -3.46 -12.58
C PRO A 698 9.98 -2.32 -13.53
N GLU A 699 10.15 -1.09 -13.04
CA GLU A 699 10.51 0.06 -13.87
C GLU A 699 11.95 -0.05 -14.39
N GLU A 700 12.88 -0.58 -13.59
CA GLU A 700 14.25 -0.88 -14.03
C GLU A 700 14.26 -1.97 -15.11
N ILE A 701 13.44 -3.02 -14.96
CA ILE A 701 13.30 -4.07 -15.97
C ILE A 701 12.72 -3.50 -17.25
N ILE A 702 11.66 -2.68 -17.17
CA ILE A 702 11.01 -2.07 -18.33
C ILE A 702 11.98 -1.14 -19.06
N ASN A 703 12.74 -0.31 -18.33
CA ASN A 703 13.72 0.60 -18.92
C ASN A 703 14.90 -0.15 -19.56
N LYS A 704 15.34 -1.28 -18.99
CA LYS A 704 16.47 -2.06 -19.52
C LYS A 704 16.07 -3.01 -20.66
N PHE A 705 14.96 -3.73 -20.52
CA PHE A 705 14.57 -4.84 -21.39
C PHE A 705 13.30 -4.56 -22.22
N GLY A 706 12.44 -3.64 -21.78
CA GLY A 706 11.14 -3.36 -22.37
C GLY A 706 9.99 -4.12 -21.72
N ALA A 707 8.78 -3.54 -21.76
CA ALA A 707 7.58 -4.10 -21.16
C ALA A 707 7.18 -5.48 -21.74
N ASP A 708 7.39 -5.69 -23.04
CA ASP A 708 7.11 -6.97 -23.71
C ASP A 708 7.99 -8.11 -23.19
N VAL A 709 9.25 -7.84 -22.84
CA VAL A 709 10.14 -8.86 -22.26
C VAL A 709 9.67 -9.27 -20.87
N LEU A 710 9.24 -8.30 -20.05
CA LEU A 710 8.67 -8.58 -18.73
C LEU A 710 7.39 -9.43 -18.84
N ARG A 711 6.49 -9.10 -19.78
CA ARG A 711 5.27 -9.88 -20.02
C ARG A 711 5.58 -11.30 -20.52
N LEU A 712 6.56 -11.43 -21.41
CA LEU A 712 6.99 -12.75 -21.92
C LEU A 712 7.57 -13.63 -20.81
N TRP A 713 8.29 -13.04 -19.85
CA TRP A 713 8.79 -13.75 -18.67
C TRP A 713 7.66 -14.29 -17.79
N VAL A 714 6.60 -13.49 -17.57
CA VAL A 714 5.41 -13.95 -16.81
C VAL A 714 4.77 -15.15 -17.48
N VAL A 715 4.57 -15.08 -18.81
CA VAL A 715 3.98 -16.17 -19.60
C VAL A 715 4.86 -17.42 -19.61
N SER A 716 6.19 -17.25 -19.61
CA SER A 716 7.13 -18.38 -19.56
C SER A 716 7.14 -19.12 -18.22
N SER A 717 6.51 -18.57 -17.19
CA SER A 717 6.55 -19.09 -15.83
C SER A 717 5.24 -19.76 -15.41
N ASP A 718 5.34 -20.80 -14.57
CA ASP A 718 4.18 -21.42 -13.92
C ASP A 718 3.67 -20.53 -12.78
N PHE A 719 2.73 -19.64 -13.11
CA PHE A 719 2.21 -18.66 -12.15
C PHE A 719 1.39 -19.26 -11.03
N THR A 720 1.02 -20.55 -11.08
CA THR A 720 0.30 -21.21 -9.99
C THR A 720 1.18 -21.44 -8.75
N LYS A 721 2.50 -21.29 -8.93
CA LYS A 721 3.53 -21.40 -7.89
C LYS A 721 4.27 -20.08 -7.74
N GLU A 722 5.17 -20.04 -6.76
CA GLU A 722 6.12 -18.94 -6.65
C GLU A 722 6.95 -18.79 -7.93
N ILE A 723 7.06 -17.56 -8.43
CA ILE A 723 7.64 -17.24 -9.72
C ILE A 723 9.02 -16.62 -9.52
N LYS A 724 10.07 -17.25 -10.05
CA LYS A 724 11.45 -16.78 -9.89
C LYS A 724 11.82 -15.67 -10.88
N VAL A 725 12.41 -14.60 -10.39
CA VAL A 725 12.98 -13.51 -11.22
C VAL A 725 14.46 -13.30 -10.92
N SER A 726 15.25 -13.14 -11.98
CA SER A 726 16.66 -12.76 -11.93
C SER A 726 17.06 -12.08 -13.23
N THR A 727 18.17 -11.33 -13.21
CA THR A 727 18.69 -10.69 -14.44
C THR A 727 19.07 -11.73 -15.49
N SER A 728 19.65 -12.88 -15.08
CA SER A 728 20.01 -13.97 -15.99
C SER A 728 18.79 -14.60 -16.66
N ILE A 729 17.68 -14.76 -15.93
CA ILE A 729 16.41 -15.24 -16.48
C ILE A 729 15.87 -14.22 -17.50
N LEU A 730 15.87 -12.93 -17.17
CA LEU A 730 15.36 -11.87 -18.04
C LEU A 730 16.21 -11.70 -19.31
N GLU A 731 17.54 -11.83 -19.22
CA GLU A 731 18.43 -11.82 -20.38
C GLU A 731 18.13 -12.99 -21.32
N LYS A 732 17.90 -14.19 -20.78
CA LYS A 732 17.47 -15.36 -21.57
C LYS A 732 16.09 -15.15 -22.22
N VAL A 733 15.16 -14.53 -21.51
CA VAL A 733 13.84 -14.18 -22.07
C VAL A 733 13.99 -13.12 -23.17
N GLN A 734 14.88 -12.14 -23.00
CA GLN A 734 15.19 -11.13 -24.02
C GLN A 734 15.77 -11.78 -25.29
N GLU A 735 16.68 -12.74 -25.17
CA GLU A 735 17.19 -13.49 -26.33
C GLU A 735 16.06 -14.21 -27.08
N ASN A 736 15.13 -14.82 -26.35
CA ASN A 736 13.99 -15.52 -26.96
C ASN A 736 12.99 -14.53 -27.59
N TYR A 737 12.75 -13.39 -26.95
CA TYR A 737 12.00 -12.27 -27.53
C TYR A 737 12.63 -11.81 -28.85
N GLN A 738 13.97 -11.65 -28.90
CA GLN A 738 14.66 -11.26 -30.14
C GLN A 738 14.52 -12.30 -31.25
N LYS A 739 14.45 -13.60 -30.94
CA LYS A 739 14.19 -14.65 -31.95
C LYS A 739 12.79 -14.52 -32.54
N ILE A 740 11.78 -14.29 -31.69
CA ILE A 740 10.40 -14.04 -32.13
C ILE A 740 10.34 -12.78 -32.99
N ARG A 741 10.89 -11.66 -32.50
CA ARG A 741 10.94 -10.37 -33.21
C ARG A 741 11.65 -10.47 -34.55
N ASN A 742 12.82 -11.13 -34.61
CA ASN A 742 13.55 -11.29 -35.87
C ASN A 742 12.80 -12.15 -36.89
N THR A 743 12.07 -13.16 -36.43
CA THR A 743 11.20 -13.98 -37.29
C THR A 743 10.09 -13.12 -37.89
N LEU A 744 9.36 -12.35 -37.06
CA LEU A 744 8.31 -11.44 -37.52
C LEU A 744 8.85 -10.35 -38.45
N ARG A 745 10.00 -9.76 -38.11
CA ARG A 745 10.70 -8.77 -38.95
C ARG A 745 11.06 -9.34 -40.31
N PHE A 746 11.53 -10.59 -40.37
CA PHE A 746 11.85 -11.25 -41.63
C PHE A 746 10.59 -11.47 -42.48
N LEU A 747 9.50 -11.94 -41.88
CA LEU A 747 8.22 -12.12 -42.57
C LEU A 747 7.72 -10.76 -43.13
N LEU A 748 7.63 -9.75 -42.26
CA LEU A 748 7.18 -8.41 -42.60
C LEU A 748 8.04 -7.77 -43.71
N GLY A 749 9.37 -7.85 -43.59
CA GLY A 749 10.30 -7.27 -44.55
C GLY A 749 10.20 -7.86 -45.96
N ASN A 750 9.68 -9.09 -46.09
CA ASN A 750 9.43 -9.71 -47.40
C ASN A 750 8.00 -9.43 -47.92
N LEU A 751 7.11 -8.89 -47.08
CA LEU A 751 5.77 -8.45 -47.45
C LEU A 751 5.72 -6.97 -47.90
N THR A 752 6.83 -6.23 -47.82
CA THR A 752 6.86 -4.82 -48.29
C THR A 752 7.15 -4.68 -49.78
N ASN A 753 7.83 -5.66 -50.40
CA ASN A 753 8.24 -5.63 -51.80
C ASN A 753 7.44 -6.65 -52.63
N LEU A 754 6.14 -6.41 -52.75
CA LEU A 754 5.20 -7.33 -53.36
C LEU A 754 5.08 -7.16 -54.88
N PRO A 755 4.75 -8.23 -55.61
CA PRO A 755 4.39 -8.15 -57.03
C PRO A 755 3.28 -7.12 -57.28
N PRO A 756 3.35 -6.31 -58.36
CA PRO A 756 2.32 -5.31 -58.67
C PRO A 756 0.90 -5.88 -58.86
N GLU A 757 0.82 -7.18 -59.13
CA GLU A 757 -0.41 -7.96 -59.32
C GLU A 757 -1.10 -8.29 -57.99
N LEU A 758 -0.36 -8.30 -56.87
CA LEU A 758 -0.86 -8.64 -55.53
C LEU A 758 -1.34 -7.38 -54.82
N LYS A 759 -2.61 -7.02 -55.04
CA LYS A 759 -3.23 -5.79 -54.52
C LYS A 759 -4.16 -6.02 -53.32
N SER A 760 -4.54 -7.26 -53.07
CA SER A 760 -5.45 -7.64 -52.00
C SER A 760 -5.25 -9.11 -51.60
N GLU A 761 -5.85 -9.52 -50.48
CA GLU A 761 -5.90 -10.92 -50.04
C GLU A 761 -6.46 -11.87 -51.12
N LYS A 762 -7.38 -11.39 -51.97
CA LYS A 762 -8.01 -12.19 -53.04
C LYS A 762 -7.02 -12.59 -54.14
N ASP A 763 -5.94 -11.85 -54.27
CA ASP A 763 -4.92 -12.06 -55.30
C ASP A 763 -3.85 -13.08 -54.87
N LEU A 764 -3.90 -13.56 -53.61
CA LEU A 764 -2.98 -14.54 -53.06
C LEU A 764 -3.07 -15.89 -53.79
N GLU A 765 -1.93 -16.57 -53.89
CA GLU A 765 -1.83 -17.86 -54.58
C GLU A 765 -2.54 -18.94 -53.78
N LYS A 766 -3.45 -19.68 -54.44
CA LYS A 766 -4.23 -20.73 -53.77
C LYS A 766 -3.55 -22.09 -53.82
N ASN A 767 -2.74 -22.34 -54.85
CA ASN A 767 -2.04 -23.60 -55.02
C ASN A 767 -0.65 -23.50 -54.39
N LEU A 768 -0.55 -23.88 -53.11
CA LEU A 768 0.71 -23.84 -52.39
C LEU A 768 1.50 -25.15 -52.56
N SER A 769 2.81 -25.11 -52.32
CA SER A 769 3.60 -26.34 -52.30
C SER A 769 3.28 -27.17 -51.05
N LEU A 770 3.61 -28.46 -51.08
CA LEU A 770 3.37 -29.35 -49.93
C LEU A 770 4.08 -28.86 -48.66
N VAL A 771 5.26 -28.25 -48.79
CA VAL A 771 6.02 -27.71 -47.66
C VAL A 771 5.39 -26.44 -47.11
N ASP A 772 4.81 -25.59 -47.96
CA ASP A 772 4.05 -24.42 -47.52
C ASP A 772 2.81 -24.85 -46.72
N TYR A 773 2.03 -25.81 -47.24
CA TYR A 773 0.87 -26.35 -46.53
C TYR A 773 1.27 -27.00 -45.20
N TYR A 774 2.38 -27.72 -45.16
CA TYR A 774 2.90 -28.26 -43.90
C TYR A 774 3.19 -27.14 -42.89
N THR A 775 3.87 -26.07 -43.30
CA THR A 775 4.16 -24.93 -42.42
C THR A 775 2.88 -24.25 -41.92
N LEU A 776 1.87 -24.07 -42.79
CA LEU A 776 0.58 -23.52 -42.40
C LEU A 776 -0.23 -24.45 -41.47
N HIS A 777 -0.08 -25.76 -41.63
CA HIS A 777 -0.67 -26.73 -40.71
C HIS A 777 -0.03 -26.67 -39.32
N GLN A 778 1.28 -26.48 -39.25
CA GLN A 778 1.99 -26.28 -37.98
C GLN A 778 1.57 -24.96 -37.32
N LEU A 779 1.34 -23.89 -38.09
CA LEU A 779 0.74 -22.64 -37.60
C LEU A 779 -0.68 -22.87 -37.03
N GLU A 780 -1.52 -23.61 -37.76
CA GLU A 780 -2.89 -23.90 -37.32
C GLU A 780 -2.90 -24.65 -35.99
N LYS A 781 -2.00 -25.62 -35.79
CA LYS A 781 -1.80 -26.30 -34.51
C LYS A 781 -1.40 -25.32 -33.41
N LEU A 782 -0.43 -24.45 -33.66
CA LEU A 782 0.01 -23.43 -32.70
C LEU A 782 -1.15 -22.53 -32.27
N VAL A 783 -1.95 -22.04 -33.22
CA VAL A 783 -3.07 -21.14 -32.94
C VAL A 783 -4.15 -21.85 -32.14
N LYS A 784 -4.56 -23.05 -32.55
CA LYS A 784 -5.56 -23.86 -31.82
C LYS A 784 -5.11 -24.20 -30.41
N GLU A 785 -3.86 -24.62 -30.25
CA GLU A 785 -3.25 -24.90 -28.95
C GLU A 785 -3.21 -23.64 -28.08
N SER A 786 -2.87 -22.49 -28.66
CA SER A 786 -2.83 -21.21 -27.94
C SER A 786 -4.21 -20.76 -27.48
N GLU A 787 -5.24 -20.85 -28.33
CA GLU A 787 -6.63 -20.52 -27.98
C GLU A 787 -7.15 -21.39 -26.82
N GLN A 788 -6.87 -22.70 -26.86
CA GLN A 788 -7.24 -23.62 -25.78
C GLN A 788 -6.54 -23.26 -24.46
N ASN A 789 -5.26 -22.91 -24.54
CA ASN A 789 -4.45 -22.56 -23.38
C ASN A 789 -4.85 -21.20 -22.78
N TYR A 790 -5.17 -20.20 -23.59
CA TYR A 790 -5.75 -18.93 -23.12
C TYR A 790 -7.07 -19.18 -22.36
N THR A 791 -7.95 -20.02 -22.90
CA THR A 791 -9.25 -20.35 -22.27
C THR A 791 -9.06 -21.06 -20.91
N LYS A 792 -7.98 -21.82 -20.75
CA LYS A 792 -7.64 -22.54 -19.52
C LYS A 792 -6.74 -21.74 -18.57
N TYR A 793 -6.39 -20.50 -18.91
CA TYR A 793 -5.39 -19.71 -18.19
C TYR A 793 -4.04 -20.43 -18.05
N ASN A 794 -3.62 -21.24 -19.01
CA ASN A 794 -2.35 -21.98 -18.97
C ASN A 794 -1.37 -21.39 -20.00
N PHE A 795 -0.60 -20.39 -19.60
CA PHE A 795 0.19 -19.58 -20.55
C PHE A 795 1.54 -20.19 -20.93
N THR A 796 2.14 -21.02 -20.07
CA THR A 796 3.49 -21.58 -20.31
C THR A 796 3.59 -22.41 -21.59
N PRO A 797 2.63 -23.28 -21.94
CA PRO A 797 2.64 -24.00 -23.21
C PRO A 797 2.66 -23.06 -24.42
N ILE A 798 1.91 -21.94 -24.36
CA ILE A 798 1.87 -20.94 -25.44
C ILE A 798 3.28 -20.41 -25.71
N TYR A 799 4.01 -20.05 -24.66
CA TYR A 799 5.40 -19.59 -24.77
C TYR A 799 6.31 -20.62 -25.43
N SER A 800 6.31 -21.86 -24.94
CA SER A 800 7.18 -22.91 -25.47
C SER A 800 6.83 -23.31 -26.91
N SER A 801 5.55 -23.42 -27.24
CA SER A 801 5.08 -23.80 -28.58
C SER A 801 5.35 -22.68 -29.59
N LEU A 802 5.12 -21.41 -29.22
CA LEU A 802 5.47 -20.25 -30.05
C LEU A 802 6.98 -20.18 -30.33
N LEU A 803 7.81 -20.33 -29.29
CA LEU A 803 9.26 -20.25 -29.44
C LEU A 803 9.81 -21.39 -30.29
N ASN A 804 9.32 -22.62 -30.07
CA ASN A 804 9.69 -23.78 -30.90
C ASN A 804 9.28 -23.56 -32.36
N PHE A 805 8.08 -23.03 -32.60
CA PHE A 805 7.60 -22.76 -33.96
C PHE A 805 8.46 -21.71 -34.66
N CYS A 806 8.79 -20.60 -34.00
CA CYS A 806 9.68 -19.58 -34.58
C CYS A 806 11.09 -20.12 -34.87
N ILE A 807 11.66 -20.95 -33.99
CA ILE A 807 13.04 -21.42 -34.11
C ILE A 807 13.15 -22.61 -35.09
N ASN A 808 12.36 -23.66 -34.86
CA ASN A 808 12.53 -24.95 -35.53
C ASN A 808 11.75 -25.01 -36.85
N ASP A 809 10.46 -24.67 -36.82
CA ASP A 809 9.60 -24.77 -38.00
C ASP A 809 9.87 -23.62 -38.99
N LEU A 810 10.05 -22.40 -38.48
CA LEU A 810 10.30 -21.22 -39.31
C LEU A 810 11.79 -20.98 -39.56
N SER A 811 12.54 -20.51 -38.56
CA SER A 811 13.91 -20.01 -38.78
C SER A 811 14.87 -21.07 -39.32
N SER A 812 14.88 -22.27 -38.73
CA SER A 812 15.80 -23.38 -39.07
C SER A 812 15.33 -24.25 -40.23
N PHE A 813 14.11 -24.05 -40.71
CA PHE A 813 13.53 -24.85 -41.78
C PHE A 813 12.91 -23.96 -42.85
N TYR A 814 11.66 -23.49 -42.65
CA TYR A 814 10.90 -22.88 -43.74
C TYR A 814 11.51 -21.58 -44.28
N LEU A 815 11.97 -20.69 -43.41
CA LEU A 815 12.59 -19.43 -43.83
C LEU A 815 13.95 -19.68 -44.49
N ASP A 816 14.69 -20.70 -44.08
CA ASP A 816 16.00 -21.00 -44.66
C ASP A 816 15.88 -21.50 -46.10
N ILE A 817 14.98 -22.46 -46.34
CA ILE A 817 14.73 -22.99 -47.69
C ILE A 817 14.10 -21.94 -48.62
N SER A 818 13.36 -20.96 -48.08
CA SER A 818 12.67 -19.94 -48.87
C SER A 818 13.57 -18.79 -49.34
N LYS A 819 14.77 -18.61 -48.74
CA LYS A 819 15.66 -17.48 -49.03
C LYS A 819 16.09 -17.41 -50.49
N ASP A 820 16.46 -18.55 -51.07
CA ASP A 820 16.95 -18.59 -52.45
C ASP A 820 15.87 -18.13 -53.44
N ASN A 821 14.62 -18.58 -53.24
CA ASN A 821 13.50 -18.12 -54.06
C ASN A 821 13.18 -16.63 -53.85
N LEU A 822 13.24 -16.15 -52.62
CA LEU A 822 12.96 -14.73 -52.31
C LEU A 822 14.02 -13.78 -52.89
N TYR A 823 15.29 -14.18 -52.87
CA TYR A 823 16.41 -13.33 -53.30
C TYR A 823 16.77 -13.50 -54.78
N CYS A 824 16.59 -14.69 -55.35
CA CYS A 824 17.06 -15.00 -56.69
C CYS A 824 15.94 -15.02 -57.73
N ASP A 825 14.73 -15.46 -57.39
CA ASP A 825 13.66 -15.56 -58.37
C ASP A 825 13.07 -14.18 -58.71
N PRO A 826 12.60 -13.98 -59.95
CA PRO A 826 11.83 -12.80 -60.31
C PRO A 826 10.65 -12.58 -59.36
N ILE A 827 10.30 -11.32 -59.11
CA ILE A 827 9.18 -10.95 -58.24
C ILE A 827 7.88 -11.66 -58.67
N SER A 828 7.66 -11.84 -59.97
CA SER A 828 6.49 -12.51 -60.55
C SER A 828 6.54 -14.04 -60.54
N SER A 829 7.57 -14.69 -59.98
CA SER A 829 7.69 -16.15 -60.04
C SER A 829 6.56 -16.86 -59.27
N PRO A 830 6.02 -17.99 -59.78
CA PRO A 830 4.96 -18.73 -59.09
C PRO A 830 5.36 -19.18 -57.68
N ARG A 831 6.58 -19.71 -57.52
CA ARG A 831 7.11 -20.15 -56.22
C ARG A 831 7.18 -19.00 -55.21
N ARG A 832 7.64 -17.82 -55.64
CA ARG A 832 7.72 -16.64 -54.78
C ARG A 832 6.34 -16.15 -54.33
N LYS A 833 5.33 -16.21 -55.20
CA LYS A 833 3.92 -15.90 -54.84
C LYS A 833 3.35 -16.88 -53.80
N GLN A 834 3.67 -18.17 -53.90
CA GLN A 834 3.29 -19.18 -52.89
C GLN A 834 3.93 -18.86 -51.52
N ILE A 835 5.22 -18.54 -51.50
CA ILE A 835 5.95 -18.19 -50.26
C ILE A 835 5.38 -16.92 -49.63
N ILE A 836 5.12 -15.87 -50.43
CA ILE A 836 4.49 -14.62 -49.97
C ILE A 836 3.11 -14.92 -49.34
N THR A 837 2.31 -15.76 -49.99
CA THR A 837 1.01 -16.17 -49.45
C THR A 837 1.15 -16.89 -48.11
N THR A 838 2.15 -17.76 -48.00
CA THR A 838 2.44 -18.44 -46.73
C THR A 838 2.90 -17.46 -45.65
N PHE A 839 3.75 -16.49 -46.00
CA PHE A 839 4.23 -15.45 -45.07
C PHE A 839 3.08 -14.55 -44.58
N TYR A 840 2.12 -14.25 -45.46
CA TYR A 840 0.92 -13.52 -45.10
C TYR A 840 0.14 -14.26 -44.00
N TYR A 841 -0.23 -15.52 -44.23
CA TYR A 841 -0.95 -16.31 -43.22
C TYR A 841 -0.15 -16.51 -41.93
N LEU A 842 1.16 -16.76 -42.04
CA LEU A 842 2.05 -16.85 -40.89
C LEU A 842 2.04 -15.59 -40.04
N LEU A 843 2.12 -14.42 -40.66
CA LEU A 843 2.12 -13.15 -39.93
C LEU A 843 0.80 -12.93 -39.19
N GLY A 844 -0.33 -13.17 -39.85
CA GLY A 844 -1.66 -13.06 -39.23
C GLY A 844 -1.87 -14.03 -38.07
N GLY A 845 -1.48 -15.29 -38.24
CA GLY A 845 -1.60 -16.30 -37.19
C GLY A 845 -0.67 -16.04 -36.00
N LEU A 846 0.56 -15.60 -36.25
CA LEU A 846 1.47 -15.20 -35.18
C LEU A 846 0.95 -13.98 -34.43
N LEU A 847 0.46 -12.94 -35.13
CA LEU A 847 -0.14 -11.76 -34.50
C LEU A 847 -1.32 -12.12 -33.59
N LYS A 848 -2.18 -13.05 -34.02
CA LYS A 848 -3.28 -13.57 -33.19
C LYS A 848 -2.79 -14.23 -31.90
N VAL A 849 -1.68 -14.98 -31.96
CA VAL A 849 -1.11 -15.66 -30.80
C VAL A 849 -0.43 -14.66 -29.87
N ILE A 850 0.33 -13.70 -30.40
CA ILE A 850 1.19 -12.82 -29.61
C ILE A 850 0.50 -11.56 -29.10
N SER A 851 -0.58 -11.05 -29.72
CA SER A 851 -1.15 -9.75 -29.34
C SER A 851 -1.58 -9.64 -27.86
N PRO A 852 -2.05 -10.69 -27.17
CA PRO A 852 -2.32 -10.61 -25.72
C PRO A 852 -1.04 -10.63 -24.86
N ILE A 853 0.08 -11.16 -25.37
CA ILE A 853 1.33 -11.35 -24.62
C ILE A 853 2.32 -10.22 -24.87
N LEU A 854 2.55 -9.88 -26.14
CA LEU A 854 3.51 -8.91 -26.66
C LEU A 854 2.77 -7.76 -27.37
N PRO A 855 1.99 -6.95 -26.63
CA PRO A 855 1.17 -5.90 -27.22
C PRO A 855 2.00 -4.92 -28.07
N TYR A 856 3.13 -4.44 -27.56
CA TYR A 856 3.90 -3.40 -28.25
C TYR A 856 4.49 -3.91 -29.57
N LEU A 857 5.09 -5.10 -29.56
CA LEU A 857 5.60 -5.74 -30.76
C LEU A 857 4.48 -6.08 -31.75
N ALA A 858 3.34 -6.59 -31.27
CA ALA A 858 2.21 -6.94 -32.13
C ALA A 858 1.67 -5.70 -32.85
N GLU A 859 1.51 -4.59 -32.14
CA GLU A 859 1.06 -3.32 -32.70
C GLU A 859 2.12 -2.72 -33.65
N GLU A 860 3.41 -2.73 -33.27
CA GLU A 860 4.51 -2.29 -34.14
C GLU A 860 4.50 -3.03 -35.48
N ILE A 861 4.38 -4.35 -35.43
CA ILE A 861 4.33 -5.18 -36.64
C ILE A 861 3.06 -4.88 -37.44
N TYR A 862 1.89 -4.84 -36.79
CA TYR A 862 0.60 -4.62 -37.44
C TYR A 862 0.54 -3.28 -38.19
N GLN A 863 1.01 -2.19 -37.57
CA GLN A 863 1.05 -0.85 -38.18
C GLN A 863 1.95 -0.76 -39.41
N ASN A 864 2.95 -1.65 -39.52
CA ASN A 864 3.87 -1.70 -40.66
C ASN A 864 3.44 -2.69 -41.74
N ILE A 865 2.32 -3.41 -41.56
CA ILE A 865 1.75 -4.25 -42.62
C ILE A 865 1.22 -3.34 -43.72
N PRO A 866 1.55 -3.58 -45.01
CA PRO A 866 1.01 -2.77 -46.09
C PRO A 866 -0.52 -2.75 -46.06
N PHE A 867 -1.12 -1.55 -46.08
CA PHE A 867 -2.56 -1.31 -45.96
C PHE A 867 -3.42 -2.18 -46.90
N GLN A 868 -2.90 -2.48 -48.10
CA GLN A 868 -3.52 -3.35 -49.10
C GLN A 868 -3.72 -4.83 -48.66
N PHE A 869 -3.07 -5.25 -47.57
CA PHE A 869 -3.17 -6.58 -46.96
C PHE A 869 -3.78 -6.56 -45.54
N GLY A 870 -4.28 -5.42 -45.06
CA GLY A 870 -4.69 -5.21 -43.68
C GLY A 870 -5.66 -6.29 -43.18
N PHE A 871 -5.24 -7.04 -42.15
CA PHE A 871 -6.12 -7.97 -41.44
C PHE A 871 -7.27 -7.16 -40.82
N ALA A 872 -8.48 -7.28 -41.37
CA ALA A 872 -9.71 -6.65 -40.87
C ALA A 872 -9.89 -5.12 -41.07
N GLY A 873 -8.95 -4.40 -41.72
CA GLY A 873 -9.10 -2.96 -42.00
C GLY A 873 -9.28 -2.08 -40.75
N GLN A 874 -8.86 -2.57 -39.59
CA GLN A 874 -8.95 -1.88 -38.31
C GLN A 874 -7.70 -1.07 -38.04
N GLU A 875 -7.83 0.00 -37.25
CA GLU A 875 -6.73 0.91 -36.92
C GLU A 875 -5.68 0.29 -36.00
N SER A 876 -5.98 -0.81 -35.30
CA SER A 876 -5.07 -1.46 -34.35
C SER A 876 -5.27 -2.98 -34.31
N VAL A 877 -4.19 -3.70 -33.96
CA VAL A 877 -4.19 -5.15 -33.81
C VAL A 877 -5.19 -5.62 -32.75
N TYR A 878 -5.49 -4.79 -31.75
CA TYR A 878 -6.39 -5.12 -30.64
C TYR A 878 -7.87 -5.05 -31.01
N LEU A 879 -8.19 -4.40 -32.14
CA LEU A 879 -9.53 -4.32 -32.69
C LEU A 879 -9.74 -5.36 -33.81
N ALA A 880 -8.65 -5.97 -34.28
CA ALA A 880 -8.67 -6.90 -35.39
C ALA A 880 -9.19 -8.28 -34.94
N ASN A 881 -10.22 -8.77 -35.63
CA ASN A 881 -10.65 -10.15 -35.53
C ASN A 881 -9.86 -10.99 -36.54
N PHE A 882 -8.83 -11.68 -36.06
CA PHE A 882 -8.07 -12.63 -36.87
C PHE A 882 -8.87 -13.92 -37.10
N SER A 883 -9.61 -13.95 -38.20
CA SER A 883 -10.14 -15.18 -38.77
C SER A 883 -9.38 -15.45 -40.05
N PHE A 884 -8.48 -16.44 -40.03
CA PHE A 884 -7.86 -16.95 -41.24
C PHE A 884 -8.18 -18.44 -41.35
N THR A 885 -8.88 -18.81 -42.40
CA THR A 885 -9.19 -20.21 -42.72
C THR A 885 -8.18 -20.65 -43.77
N ILE A 886 -7.42 -21.69 -43.46
CA ILE A 886 -6.48 -22.29 -44.41
C ILE A 886 -7.19 -23.43 -45.12
N ASP A 887 -7.38 -23.30 -46.43
CA ASP A 887 -7.94 -24.37 -47.26
C ASP A 887 -6.85 -25.41 -47.57
N PHE A 888 -6.87 -26.52 -46.85
CA PHE A 888 -5.96 -27.65 -47.12
C PHE A 888 -6.47 -28.51 -48.29
N PRO A 889 -5.55 -29.09 -49.09
CA PRO A 889 -5.95 -29.97 -50.19
C PRO A 889 -6.61 -31.27 -49.70
N ASN A 890 -7.45 -31.87 -50.54
CA ASN A 890 -8.01 -33.19 -50.28
C ASN A 890 -6.89 -34.23 -50.04
N ASN A 891 -7.08 -35.14 -49.09
CA ASN A 891 -6.09 -36.14 -48.64
C ASN A 891 -4.81 -35.56 -48.00
N PHE A 892 -4.84 -34.33 -47.47
CA PHE A 892 -3.68 -33.72 -46.82
C PHE A 892 -3.05 -34.58 -45.72
N GLU A 893 -3.84 -35.33 -44.94
CA GLU A 893 -3.33 -36.25 -43.91
C GLU A 893 -2.33 -37.27 -44.46
N LYS A 894 -2.61 -37.87 -45.63
CA LYS A 894 -1.67 -38.80 -46.28
C LYS A 894 -0.40 -38.09 -46.76
N LYS A 895 -0.53 -36.84 -47.21
CA LYS A 895 0.63 -36.04 -47.64
C LYS A 895 1.50 -35.58 -46.46
N LEU A 896 0.92 -35.39 -45.28
CA LEU A 896 1.66 -35.13 -44.04
C LEU A 896 2.56 -36.31 -43.65
N GLU A 897 2.12 -37.55 -43.88
CA GLU A 897 2.95 -38.74 -43.63
C GLU A 897 4.24 -38.72 -44.47
N ILE A 898 4.18 -38.22 -45.70
CA ILE A 898 5.37 -38.07 -46.58
C ILE A 898 6.35 -37.07 -45.96
N ILE A 899 5.90 -35.95 -45.39
CA ILE A 899 6.82 -35.01 -44.76
C ILE A 899 7.36 -35.56 -43.43
N ASN A 900 6.49 -36.08 -42.57
CA ASN A 900 6.84 -36.46 -41.20
C ASN A 900 7.64 -37.78 -41.13
N ASN A 901 7.22 -38.80 -41.88
CA ASN A 901 7.79 -40.14 -41.77
C ASN A 901 8.91 -40.40 -42.78
N LEU A 902 9.02 -39.56 -43.81
CA LEU A 902 10.05 -39.67 -44.85
C LEU A 902 11.00 -38.47 -44.85
N PHE A 903 10.52 -37.27 -45.13
CA PHE A 903 11.40 -36.13 -45.38
C PHE A 903 12.26 -35.74 -44.17
N PHE A 904 11.67 -35.52 -42.99
CA PHE A 904 12.45 -35.12 -41.81
C PHE A 904 13.45 -36.19 -41.35
N PRO A 905 13.07 -37.49 -41.27
CA PRO A 905 14.01 -38.57 -41.01
C PRO A 905 15.15 -38.65 -42.05
N LEU A 906 14.85 -38.49 -43.34
CA LEU A 906 15.86 -38.47 -44.40
C LEU A 906 16.79 -37.25 -44.26
N ARG A 907 16.23 -36.07 -43.98
CA ARG A 907 16.98 -34.83 -43.74
C ARG A 907 17.94 -35.00 -42.57
N GLN A 908 17.53 -35.67 -41.49
CA GLN A 908 18.38 -35.91 -40.33
C GLN A 908 19.63 -36.73 -40.68
N ASP A 909 19.48 -37.86 -41.37
CA ASP A 909 20.60 -38.71 -41.79
C ASP A 909 21.55 -37.95 -42.74
N ILE A 910 20.99 -37.18 -43.68
CA ILE A 910 21.76 -36.38 -44.63
C ILE A 910 22.54 -35.27 -43.93
N PHE A 911 21.92 -34.55 -42.99
CA PHE A 911 22.57 -33.44 -42.30
C PHE A 911 23.71 -33.92 -41.41
N GLN A 912 23.60 -35.11 -40.80
CA GLN A 912 24.71 -35.76 -40.09
C GLN A 912 25.88 -36.07 -41.02
N ALA A 913 25.60 -36.61 -42.22
CA ALA A 913 26.63 -36.89 -43.21
C ALA A 913 27.30 -35.60 -43.74
N LEU A 914 26.51 -34.55 -44.00
CA LEU A 914 27.00 -33.24 -44.43
C LEU A 914 27.89 -32.58 -43.36
N GLU A 915 27.52 -32.71 -42.09
CA GLU A 915 28.31 -32.18 -40.98
C GLU A 915 29.66 -32.89 -40.85
N LYS A 916 29.67 -34.22 -40.97
CA LYS A 916 30.91 -35.00 -41.01
C LYS A 916 31.81 -34.59 -42.19
N ALA A 917 31.23 -34.42 -43.37
CA ALA A 917 31.96 -33.95 -44.56
C ALA A 917 32.52 -32.53 -44.41
N ARG A 918 31.87 -31.65 -43.63
CA ARG A 918 32.43 -30.34 -43.26
C ARG A 918 33.60 -30.46 -42.29
N GLN A 919 33.50 -31.34 -41.29
CA GLN A 919 34.60 -31.59 -40.34
C GLN A 919 35.84 -32.16 -41.03
N GLU A 920 35.64 -33.03 -42.01
CA GLU A 920 36.68 -33.60 -42.88
C GLU A 920 37.15 -32.63 -43.99
N LYS A 921 36.63 -31.40 -44.02
CA LYS A 921 36.93 -30.33 -45.00
C LYS A 921 36.69 -30.73 -46.47
N THR A 922 35.85 -31.73 -46.71
CA THR A 922 35.45 -32.15 -48.06
C THR A 922 34.59 -31.08 -48.75
N ILE A 923 33.68 -30.47 -47.99
CA ILE A 923 32.82 -29.36 -48.41
C ILE A 923 32.90 -28.22 -47.38
N THR A 924 32.60 -26.99 -47.81
CA THR A 924 32.53 -25.84 -46.89
C THR A 924 31.10 -25.39 -46.62
N ALA A 925 30.17 -25.64 -47.55
CA ALA A 925 28.76 -25.31 -47.43
C ALA A 925 27.89 -26.43 -48.06
N ASN A 926 26.63 -26.56 -47.63
CA ASN A 926 25.71 -27.59 -48.14
C ASN A 926 25.55 -27.52 -49.66
N ASN A 927 25.50 -26.31 -50.20
CA ASN A 927 25.31 -26.09 -51.62
C ASN A 927 26.50 -26.49 -52.50
N GLN A 928 27.64 -26.89 -51.92
CA GLN A 928 28.75 -27.50 -52.66
C GLN A 928 28.67 -29.01 -52.68
N ALA A 929 27.71 -29.60 -51.96
CA ALA A 929 27.59 -31.03 -51.82
C ALA A 929 26.82 -31.64 -52.99
N LYS A 930 27.39 -32.71 -53.53
CA LYS A 930 26.71 -33.69 -54.34
C LYS A 930 26.48 -34.92 -53.46
N LEU A 931 25.21 -35.26 -53.28
CA LEU A 931 24.77 -36.35 -52.43
C LEU A 931 24.46 -37.60 -53.26
N THR A 932 25.04 -38.73 -52.86
CA THR A 932 24.58 -40.04 -53.32
C THR A 932 23.94 -40.79 -52.16
N ILE A 933 22.65 -41.14 -52.31
CA ILE A 933 21.83 -41.71 -51.25
C ILE A 933 21.42 -43.13 -51.60
N TYR A 934 21.55 -44.05 -50.64
CA TYR A 934 21.01 -45.40 -50.71
C TYR A 934 20.03 -45.63 -49.55
N LEU A 935 18.75 -45.87 -49.86
CA LEU A 935 17.71 -46.10 -48.86
C LEU A 935 17.78 -47.54 -48.33
N LYS A 936 17.76 -47.71 -47.00
CA LYS A 936 17.82 -49.02 -46.33
C LYS A 936 16.56 -49.85 -46.54
N LYS A 937 15.40 -49.20 -46.65
CA LYS A 937 14.12 -49.83 -47.02
C LYS A 937 13.68 -49.29 -48.39
N LYS A 938 13.37 -50.21 -49.31
CA LYS A 938 12.94 -49.93 -50.70
C LYS A 938 11.44 -49.62 -50.84
N GLU A 939 10.67 -49.73 -49.76
CA GLU A 939 9.21 -49.51 -49.81
C GLU A 939 8.94 -48.10 -50.36
N GLN A 940 8.34 -48.06 -51.54
CA GLN A 940 7.98 -46.90 -52.38
C GLN A 940 7.77 -45.58 -51.61
N LEU A 941 8.86 -44.86 -51.36
CA LEU A 941 8.77 -43.50 -50.84
C LEU A 941 8.52 -42.58 -52.03
N ASP A 942 7.26 -42.19 -52.24
CA ASP A 942 6.88 -41.21 -53.25
C ASP A 942 7.28 -39.81 -52.76
N TYR A 943 8.41 -39.32 -53.27
CA TYR A 943 8.92 -37.96 -53.04
C TYR A 943 8.70 -37.06 -54.26
N SER A 944 7.82 -37.42 -55.20
CA SER A 944 7.60 -36.66 -56.45
C SER A 944 7.07 -35.25 -56.22
N GLU A 945 6.34 -35.03 -55.12
CA GLU A 945 5.85 -33.71 -54.70
C GLU A 945 6.90 -32.88 -53.92
N LEU A 946 8.11 -33.41 -53.67
CA LEU A 946 9.16 -32.74 -52.91
C LEU A 946 10.38 -32.42 -53.77
N ASN A 947 10.75 -31.15 -53.85
CA ASN A 947 12.02 -30.73 -54.44
C ASN A 947 13.17 -30.94 -53.44
N LEU A 948 13.67 -32.17 -53.30
CA LEU A 948 14.69 -32.51 -52.30
C LEU A 948 16.00 -31.73 -52.44
N VAL A 949 16.36 -31.29 -53.65
CA VAL A 949 17.59 -30.49 -53.88
C VAL A 949 17.45 -29.13 -53.21
N GLU A 950 16.32 -28.45 -53.44
CA GLU A 950 15.97 -27.16 -52.82
C GLU A 950 15.80 -27.32 -51.30
N LEU A 951 15.04 -28.31 -50.85
CA LEU A 951 14.72 -28.50 -49.44
C LEU A 951 15.92 -28.91 -48.57
N LEU A 952 16.94 -29.53 -49.16
CA LEU A 952 18.19 -29.89 -48.47
C LEU A 952 19.30 -28.84 -48.67
N GLY A 953 19.11 -27.88 -49.59
CA GLY A 953 20.08 -26.85 -49.91
C GLY A 953 21.40 -27.39 -50.48
N VAL A 954 21.33 -28.42 -51.33
CA VAL A 954 22.51 -29.09 -51.94
C VAL A 954 22.58 -28.82 -53.45
N ALA A 955 23.75 -28.97 -54.06
CA ALA A 955 23.90 -28.77 -55.51
C ALA A 955 23.27 -29.89 -56.32
N GLU A 956 23.45 -31.13 -55.87
CA GLU A 956 23.05 -32.32 -56.60
C GLU A 956 22.64 -33.45 -55.65
N LEU A 957 21.64 -34.21 -56.05
CA LEU A 957 21.17 -35.38 -55.30
C LEU A 957 20.90 -36.53 -56.28
N LYS A 958 21.45 -37.71 -55.96
CA LYS A 958 21.25 -38.94 -56.75
C LYS A 958 20.95 -40.12 -55.85
N PHE A 959 19.88 -40.85 -56.17
CA PHE A 959 19.59 -42.14 -55.55
C PHE A 959 20.33 -43.27 -56.28
N GLN A 960 20.82 -44.25 -55.53
CA GLN A 960 21.47 -45.46 -56.06
C GLN A 960 20.86 -46.72 -55.45
N GLU A 961 21.01 -47.87 -56.12
CA GLU A 961 20.39 -49.14 -55.71
C GLU A 961 21.22 -49.99 -54.75
N LYS A 962 22.50 -49.66 -54.54
CA LYS A 962 23.43 -50.41 -53.67
C LYS A 962 24.29 -49.44 -52.85
N SER A 963 24.62 -49.81 -51.62
CA SER A 963 25.59 -49.08 -50.80
C SER A 963 27.01 -49.19 -51.38
N LYS A 964 27.80 -48.12 -51.27
CA LYS A 964 29.24 -48.10 -51.57
C LYS A 964 30.07 -48.20 -50.30
N GLU A 965 31.35 -48.56 -50.43
CA GLU A 965 32.32 -48.37 -49.35
C GLU A 965 32.45 -46.86 -49.02
N LYS A 966 32.60 -46.52 -47.72
CA LYS A 966 32.72 -45.14 -47.18
C LYS A 966 31.44 -44.28 -47.14
N MET A 967 30.25 -44.86 -47.27
CA MET A 967 29.01 -44.11 -46.98
C MET A 967 28.82 -43.93 -45.48
N HIS A 968 28.34 -42.75 -45.06
CA HIS A 968 27.86 -42.53 -43.70
C HIS A 968 26.57 -43.32 -43.48
N GLU A 969 26.50 -44.06 -42.39
CA GLU A 969 25.33 -44.86 -42.04
C GLU A 969 24.36 -44.06 -41.17
N GLY A 970 23.24 -43.65 -41.75
CA GLY A 970 22.10 -43.08 -41.04
C GLY A 970 21.06 -44.15 -40.65
N LYS A 971 19.95 -43.73 -40.03
CA LYS A 971 18.87 -44.64 -39.61
C LYS A 971 18.04 -45.17 -40.78
N LEU A 972 17.71 -44.33 -41.75
CA LEU A 972 16.93 -44.65 -42.95
C LEU A 972 17.76 -44.83 -44.20
N CYS A 973 18.91 -44.16 -44.31
CA CYS A 973 19.72 -44.21 -45.52
C CYS A 973 21.23 -44.24 -45.25
N PHE A 974 21.97 -44.69 -46.25
CA PHE A 974 23.40 -44.48 -46.36
C PHE A 974 23.64 -43.27 -47.25
N VAL A 975 24.52 -42.37 -46.82
CA VAL A 975 24.79 -41.10 -47.52
C VAL A 975 26.28 -40.98 -47.85
N TYR A 976 26.58 -40.73 -49.12
CA TYR A 976 27.91 -40.34 -49.58
C TYR A 976 27.90 -38.87 -49.96
N VAL A 977 28.85 -38.12 -49.44
CA VAL A 977 29.00 -36.68 -49.70
C VAL A 977 30.27 -36.45 -50.49
N GLU A 978 30.15 -35.85 -51.65
CA GLU A 978 31.28 -35.38 -52.46
C GLU A 978 31.10 -33.91 -52.83
N LYS A 979 32.19 -33.23 -53.21
CA LYS A 979 32.12 -31.87 -53.72
C LYS A 979 31.62 -31.91 -55.17
N THR A 980 30.63 -31.08 -55.52
CA THR A 980 30.15 -30.98 -56.90
C THR A 980 31.25 -30.47 -57.83
N GLU A 981 31.22 -30.92 -59.09
CA GLU A 981 32.08 -30.44 -60.17
C GLU A 981 31.51 -29.19 -60.86
N LYS A 982 30.27 -28.80 -60.53
CA LYS A 982 29.62 -27.61 -61.09
C LYS A 982 30.27 -26.34 -60.55
N GLU A 983 30.38 -25.34 -61.41
CA GLU A 983 30.79 -24.00 -60.99
C GLU A 983 29.72 -23.34 -60.12
N ARG A 984 30.16 -22.61 -59.11
CA ARG A 984 29.28 -21.89 -58.19
C ARG A 984 28.60 -20.73 -58.92
N CYS A 985 27.27 -20.67 -58.85
CA CYS A 985 26.53 -19.56 -59.42
C CYS A 985 26.80 -18.26 -58.63
N LEU A 986 27.17 -17.17 -59.33
CA LEU A 986 27.46 -15.88 -58.68
C LEU A 986 26.22 -15.21 -58.06
N ARG A 987 25.01 -15.59 -58.51
CA ARG A 987 23.73 -15.01 -58.06
C ARG A 987 23.16 -15.74 -56.84
N CYS A 988 22.80 -17.01 -57.00
CA CYS A 988 22.21 -17.82 -55.92
C CYS A 988 23.25 -18.47 -55.00
N ARG A 989 24.54 -18.37 -55.34
CA ARG A 989 25.67 -18.93 -54.58
C ARG A 989 25.65 -20.46 -54.45
N SER A 990 24.67 -21.13 -55.06
CA SER A 990 24.49 -22.58 -55.20
C SER A 990 25.45 -23.21 -56.21
#